data_AF-A0A511V4L0-F1
#
_entry.id   AF-A0A511V4L0-F1
#
_cell.length_a   1.000
_cell.length_b   1.000
_cell.length_c   1.000
_cell.angle_alpha   90.00
_cell.angle_beta   90.00
_cell.angle_gamma   90.00
#
_symmetry.space_group_name_H-M   'P 1'
#
loop_
_entity.id
_entity.type
_entity.pdbx_description
1 polymer ?
#
loop_
_entity_poly.entity_id
_entity_poly.type
_entity_poly.pdbx_seq_one_letter_code
_entity_poly.pdbx_strand_id
1 'polypeptide(L)'
;MKRVLNERGGALLIVFFILILFMILGVSISSFIVHSGKQRAFADDEIQGKMLADTGLTYFKQYLEKKMNDEDSPIKSGGQKDSTAVDTFILDKVNEVASEITLENEKGPYKKYTLPGEHQGGFALGYKKEKIENGIIPYVNDPKKPSQPYVRKITLYVLGLPARTINETEKARRVLLTSTVYINTVPAPFHYAVSTPGELRLFGGTNIIGNVAAGSILVSTDYRYLDNNTWKTGNRDDSNELDGLREPLRNQPYIEGTVFLSEEGTVSKLANVKNVEPSASDNFPDKTTISLLNRTSLKSQEIFTPKALPTDSSKTELSAPKEKPYIPGYEPPLIERKTKEEKEEKEEKADDISLFVKERIGDPDSPVYVGAATAGFEAASEPLSFEQGEEDGFKNVASKVNSLSSDILVIRSQTKDPLSNNAPIPLTVRLTGDILKNKVKQLYIGPSEQTNPNHYPNVKTTVEMGHLGAFKDGADGKPFAFEGTIYIKGNLDIVGDINIKGTIYVDGDVVIREIENVGNENLAIVASGKISLTARNTKQSTDSTEDYLTKWAGNADDGFRPLSAFLYSEQSLEIYSVNSFNRIYGGIATGREESYLEFNTKRERTARIHESDDPNSNYLASRFTIQFNRKIFEKEMYGLPPGDTFFLDIYDIEYHQPSQVPQTVEFAS
;
A
#
# COMPACT_ATOMS: atom_id res chain seq x y z
N MET A 1 -60.81 69.73 -41.99
CA MET A 1 -60.28 69.51 -40.62
C MET A 1 -58.78 69.27 -40.70
N LYS A 2 -57.94 70.26 -40.36
CA LYS A 2 -56.47 70.14 -40.37
C LYS A 2 -55.99 69.98 -38.92
N ARG A 3 -55.74 68.73 -38.49
CA ARG A 3 -54.83 68.45 -37.37
C ARG A 3 -53.42 68.61 -37.92
N VAL A 4 -52.80 69.76 -37.66
CA VAL A 4 -51.34 69.91 -37.83
C VAL A 4 -50.72 69.13 -36.67
N LEU A 5 -50.21 67.94 -36.97
CA LEU A 5 -49.59 67.04 -36.01
C LEU A 5 -48.34 67.69 -35.41
N ASN A 6 -48.23 67.64 -34.09
CA ASN A 6 -47.19 68.26 -33.29
C ASN A 6 -45.91 67.40 -33.31
N GLU A 7 -45.28 67.25 -34.48
CA GLU A 7 -44.15 66.32 -34.71
C GLU A 7 -42.83 66.74 -34.06
N ARG A 8 -42.68 68.03 -33.68
CA ARG A 8 -41.44 68.53 -33.04
C ARG A 8 -41.24 68.08 -31.59
N GLY A 9 -42.33 67.83 -30.85
CA GLY A 9 -42.25 67.32 -29.48
C GLY A 9 -41.90 65.83 -29.42
N GLY A 10 -42.37 65.05 -30.40
CA GLY A 10 -42.09 63.61 -30.49
C GLY A 10 -40.62 63.29 -30.78
N ALA A 11 -39.98 64.05 -31.67
CA ALA A 11 -38.56 63.87 -31.99
C ALA A 11 -37.64 64.11 -30.79
N LEU A 12 -37.91 65.14 -29.98
CA LEU A 12 -37.15 65.41 -28.75
C LEU A 12 -37.29 64.27 -27.73
N LEU A 13 -38.51 63.76 -27.55
CA LEU A 13 -38.78 62.61 -26.67
C LEU A 13 -38.05 61.35 -27.13
N ILE A 14 -38.02 61.08 -28.43
CA ILE A 14 -37.29 59.94 -29.00
C ILE A 14 -35.79 60.07 -28.72
N VAL A 15 -35.18 61.25 -28.96
CA VAL A 15 -33.75 61.46 -28.67
C VAL A 15 -33.45 61.28 -27.18
N PHE A 16 -34.31 61.80 -26.30
CA PHE A 16 -34.14 61.65 -24.85
C PHE A 16 -34.28 60.19 -24.41
N PHE A 17 -35.24 59.46 -24.98
CA PHE A 17 -35.42 58.03 -24.72
C PHE A 17 -34.22 57.21 -25.19
N ILE A 18 -33.69 57.51 -26.39
CA ILE A 18 -32.47 56.87 -26.91
C ILE A 18 -31.27 57.16 -26.00
N LEU A 19 -31.12 58.40 -25.51
CA LEU A 19 -30.06 58.75 -24.54
C LEU A 19 -30.20 57.99 -23.22
N ILE A 20 -31.42 57.87 -22.68
CA ILE A 20 -31.67 57.08 -21.47
C ILE A 20 -31.32 55.60 -21.72
N LEU A 21 -31.73 55.03 -22.85
CA LEU A 21 -31.39 53.65 -23.20
C LEU A 21 -29.88 53.44 -23.30
N PHE A 22 -29.15 54.36 -23.94
CA PHE A 22 -27.69 54.29 -23.99
C PHE A 22 -27.04 54.47 -22.62
N MET A 23 -27.60 55.30 -21.74
CA MET A 23 -27.09 55.47 -20.38
C MET A 23 -27.30 54.20 -19.54
N ILE A 24 -28.48 53.58 -19.60
CA ILE A 24 -28.77 52.30 -18.95
C ILE A 24 -27.86 51.21 -19.49
N LEU A 25 -27.67 51.16 -20.81
CA LEU A 25 -26.75 50.20 -21.44
C LEU A 25 -25.30 50.43 -21.00
N GLY A 26 -24.84 51.68 -20.95
CA GLY A 26 -23.49 52.04 -20.52
C GLY A 26 -23.22 51.67 -19.06
N VAL A 27 -24.17 51.95 -18.16
CA VAL A 27 -24.07 51.55 -16.74
C VAL A 27 -24.10 50.03 -16.59
N SER A 28 -24.95 49.34 -17.36
CA SER A 28 -25.03 47.87 -17.34
C SER A 28 -23.71 47.21 -17.78
N ILE A 29 -23.12 47.68 -18.89
CA ILE A 29 -21.82 47.19 -19.38
C ILE A 29 -20.72 47.49 -18.36
N SER A 30 -20.69 48.69 -17.77
CA SER A 30 -19.70 49.05 -16.75
C SER A 30 -19.82 48.16 -15.51
N SER A 31 -21.03 47.90 -15.03
CA SER A 31 -21.29 46.98 -13.91
C SER A 31 -20.85 45.55 -14.24
N PHE A 32 -21.11 45.08 -15.46
CA PHE A 32 -20.67 43.76 -15.91
C PHE A 32 -19.14 43.63 -15.94
N ILE A 33 -18.43 44.65 -16.44
CA ILE A 33 -16.95 44.67 -16.46
C ILE A 33 -16.39 44.63 -15.04
N VAL A 34 -16.94 45.43 -14.11
CA VAL A 34 -16.51 45.43 -12.70
C VAL A 34 -16.78 44.07 -12.04
N HIS A 35 -17.93 43.46 -12.30
CA HIS A 35 -18.27 42.14 -11.76
C HIS A 35 -17.36 41.04 -12.33
N SER A 36 -17.10 41.07 -13.65
CA SER A 36 -16.19 40.14 -14.31
C SER A 36 -14.75 40.28 -13.79
N GLY A 37 -14.29 41.51 -13.55
CA GLY A 37 -12.99 41.78 -12.93
C GLY A 37 -12.89 41.18 -11.52
N LYS A 38 -13.93 41.31 -10.70
CA LYS A 38 -13.99 40.67 -9.37
C LYS A 38 -14.00 39.15 -9.44
N GLN A 39 -14.75 38.56 -10.39
CA GLN A 39 -14.78 37.11 -10.57
C GLN A 39 -13.42 36.55 -11.01
N ARG A 40 -12.72 37.24 -11.93
CA ARG A 40 -11.36 36.86 -12.34
C ARG A 40 -10.39 36.98 -11.17
N ALA A 41 -10.40 38.11 -10.46
CA ALA A 41 -9.55 38.27 -9.28
C ALA A 41 -9.81 37.18 -8.21
N PHE A 42 -11.05 36.75 -8.03
CA PHE A 42 -11.37 35.64 -7.13
C PHE A 42 -10.94 34.26 -7.64
N ALA A 43 -11.04 34.02 -8.94
CA ALA A 43 -10.54 32.78 -9.55
C ALA A 43 -9.01 32.72 -9.46
N ASP A 44 -8.33 33.85 -9.71
CA ASP A 44 -6.88 33.99 -9.59
C ASP A 44 -6.44 33.81 -8.14
N ASP A 45 -7.12 34.45 -7.17
CA ASP A 45 -6.88 34.25 -5.74
C ASP A 45 -7.06 32.78 -5.33
N GLU A 46 -8.08 32.08 -5.87
CA GLU A 46 -8.33 30.67 -5.58
C GLU A 46 -7.24 29.76 -6.16
N ILE A 47 -6.84 29.98 -7.42
CA ILE A 47 -5.75 29.22 -8.05
C ILE A 47 -4.44 29.44 -7.30
N GLN A 48 -4.12 30.71 -6.99
CA GLN A 48 -2.92 31.05 -6.22
C GLN A 48 -3.00 30.46 -4.80
N GLY A 49 -4.17 30.51 -4.15
CA GLY A 49 -4.40 29.92 -2.84
C GLY A 49 -4.16 28.42 -2.82
N LYS A 50 -4.63 27.67 -3.83
CA LYS A 50 -4.35 26.23 -3.99
C LYS A 50 -2.86 25.97 -4.13
N MET A 51 -2.19 26.67 -5.05
CA MET A 51 -0.75 26.54 -5.27
C MET A 51 0.07 26.85 -4.01
N LEU A 52 -0.31 27.87 -3.25
CA LEU A 52 0.33 28.23 -1.98
C LEU A 52 0.05 27.19 -0.88
N ALA A 53 -1.14 26.60 -0.85
CA ALA A 53 -1.45 25.53 0.07
C ALA A 53 -0.63 24.26 -0.25
N ASP A 54 -0.47 23.91 -1.51
CA ASP A 54 0.40 22.81 -1.95
C ASP A 54 1.87 23.07 -1.60
N THR A 55 2.30 24.32 -1.76
CA THR A 55 3.64 24.78 -1.34
C THR A 55 3.83 24.63 0.16
N GLY A 56 2.83 25.01 0.97
CA GLY A 56 2.87 24.85 2.42
C GLY A 56 2.89 23.38 2.87
N LEU A 57 2.14 22.51 2.19
CA LEU A 57 2.17 21.06 2.44
C LEU A 57 3.56 20.48 2.13
N THR A 58 4.13 20.87 0.99
CA THR A 58 5.48 20.47 0.57
C THR A 58 6.53 20.96 1.56
N TYR A 59 6.44 22.23 1.97
CA TYR A 59 7.32 22.83 2.96
C TYR A 59 7.25 22.09 4.30
N PHE A 60 6.05 21.81 4.80
CA PHE A 60 5.84 21.05 6.04
C PHE A 60 6.53 19.68 5.97
N LYS A 61 6.30 18.93 4.88
CA LYS A 61 6.90 17.62 4.67
C LYS A 61 8.43 17.68 4.69
N GLN A 62 9.02 18.50 3.81
CA GLN A 62 10.47 18.63 3.67
C GLN A 62 11.14 19.13 4.96
N TYR A 63 10.50 20.06 5.66
CA TYR A 63 11.00 20.57 6.93
C TYR A 63 11.08 19.46 7.99
N LEU A 64 10.01 18.68 8.14
CA LEU A 64 9.97 17.61 9.15
C LEU A 64 10.86 16.43 8.79
N GLU A 65 10.87 15.97 7.54
CA GLU A 65 11.79 14.91 7.09
C GLU A 65 13.25 15.29 7.43
N LYS A 66 13.66 16.52 7.11
CA LYS A 66 14.98 17.04 7.44
C LYS A 66 15.27 17.13 8.94
N LYS A 67 14.29 17.53 9.75
CA LYS A 67 14.46 17.75 11.19
C LYS A 67 14.34 16.49 12.04
N MET A 68 13.60 15.49 11.58
CA MET A 68 13.39 14.25 12.30
C MET A 68 14.52 13.25 12.09
N ASN A 69 15.22 13.33 10.96
CA ASN A 69 16.35 12.45 10.64
C ASN A 69 17.70 12.97 11.17
N ASP A 70 17.68 13.95 12.08
CA ASP A 70 18.86 14.43 12.82
C ASP A 70 19.50 13.31 13.68
N GLU A 71 20.79 13.45 14.01
CA GLU A 71 21.54 12.44 14.80
C GLU A 71 21.03 12.32 16.24
N ASP A 72 20.51 13.41 16.81
CA ASP A 72 19.99 13.49 18.18
C ASP A 72 18.61 12.83 18.38
N SER A 73 18.10 12.14 17.37
CA SER A 73 16.79 11.49 17.40
C SER A 73 16.73 10.38 18.47
N PRO A 74 15.66 10.31 19.30
CA PRO A 74 15.53 9.28 20.35
C PRO A 74 15.47 7.86 19.79
N ILE A 75 15.17 7.71 18.49
CA ILE A 75 15.20 6.41 17.80
C ILE A 75 16.59 6.03 17.29
N LYS A 76 17.59 6.90 17.31
CA LYS A 76 18.98 6.57 16.97
C LYS A 76 19.84 6.33 18.20
N SER A 77 19.50 6.92 19.35
CA SER A 77 20.20 6.68 20.61
C SER A 77 20.00 5.24 21.10
N GLY A 78 21.09 4.47 21.21
CA GLY A 78 21.06 3.09 21.71
C GLY A 78 20.59 3.03 23.17
N GLY A 79 19.43 2.41 23.41
CA GLY A 79 18.82 2.29 24.73
C GLY A 79 17.38 1.80 24.64
N GLN A 80 16.79 1.41 25.78
CA GLN A 80 15.35 1.11 25.84
C GLN A 80 14.58 2.40 25.60
N LYS A 81 13.89 2.47 24.46
CA LYS A 81 13.23 3.70 24.00
C LYS A 81 11.86 3.83 24.64
N ASP A 82 11.65 4.94 25.33
CA ASP A 82 10.35 5.32 25.89
C ASP A 82 9.49 5.96 24.79
N SER A 83 8.31 5.40 24.53
CA SER A 83 7.37 5.92 23.55
C SER A 83 6.95 7.37 23.84
N THR A 84 6.93 7.77 25.12
CA THR A 84 6.61 9.16 25.51
C THR A 84 7.71 10.12 25.08
N ALA A 85 8.98 9.73 25.16
CA ALA A 85 10.10 10.54 24.69
C ALA A 85 10.07 10.71 23.17
N VAL A 86 9.77 9.62 22.44
CA VAL A 86 9.61 9.65 20.98
C VAL A 86 8.47 10.60 20.56
N ASP A 87 7.31 10.49 21.22
CA ASP A 87 6.16 11.36 20.90
C ASP A 87 6.43 12.83 21.22
N THR A 88 7.07 13.11 22.36
CA THR A 88 7.43 14.47 22.75
C THR A 88 8.37 15.09 21.73
N PHE A 89 9.43 14.36 21.32
CA PHE A 89 10.35 14.82 20.27
C PHE A 89 9.62 15.17 18.97
N ILE A 90 8.71 14.30 18.53
CA ILE A 90 7.96 14.52 17.28
C ILE A 90 7.06 15.76 17.40
N LEU A 91 6.31 15.88 18.49
CA LEU A 91 5.44 17.03 18.70
C LEU A 91 6.21 18.34 18.82
N ASP A 92 7.39 18.32 19.43
CA ASP A 92 8.28 19.48 19.47
C ASP A 92 8.67 19.91 18.05
N LYS A 93 9.07 18.96 17.18
CA LYS A 93 9.38 19.26 15.76
C LYS A 93 8.17 19.73 14.96
N VAL A 94 7.00 19.16 15.20
CA VAL A 94 5.76 19.64 14.57
C VAL A 94 5.42 21.06 15.04
N ASN A 95 5.59 21.37 16.33
CA ASN A 95 5.35 22.70 16.90
C ASN A 95 6.35 23.75 16.39
N GLU A 96 7.55 23.35 15.97
CA GLU A 96 8.50 24.24 15.29
C GLU A 96 7.96 24.75 13.93
N VAL A 97 7.08 24.01 13.25
CA VAL A 97 6.60 24.34 11.90
C VAL A 97 5.09 24.64 11.78
N ALA A 98 4.28 24.12 12.70
CA ALA A 98 2.83 24.28 12.70
C ALA A 98 2.32 24.55 14.12
N SER A 99 1.15 25.19 14.24
CA SER A 99 0.52 25.45 15.54
C SER A 99 -0.60 24.45 15.82
N GLU A 100 -0.75 24.01 17.07
CA GLU A 100 -1.81 23.08 17.46
C GLU A 100 -3.18 23.77 17.48
N ILE A 101 -4.14 23.21 16.75
CA ILE A 101 -5.53 23.67 16.67
C ILE A 101 -6.36 22.89 17.69
N THR A 102 -6.97 23.61 18.64
CA THR A 102 -7.87 23.03 19.65
C THR A 102 -9.28 22.79 19.11
N LEU A 103 -9.95 21.75 19.62
CA LEU A 103 -11.26 21.24 19.17
C LEU A 103 -12.40 22.26 19.10
N GLU A 104 -12.33 23.36 19.83
CA GLU A 104 -13.43 24.32 19.93
C GLU A 104 -13.42 25.39 18.83
N ASN A 105 -12.31 25.54 18.10
CA ASN A 105 -12.19 26.53 17.03
C ASN A 105 -11.32 25.99 15.89
N GLU A 106 -11.93 25.61 14.75
CA GLU A 106 -11.23 25.45 13.46
C GLU A 106 -10.56 26.75 12.98
N LYS A 107 -10.76 27.84 13.73
CA LYS A 107 -10.10 29.15 13.57
C LYS A 107 -8.76 29.26 14.31
N GLY A 108 -8.29 28.16 14.89
CA GLY A 108 -7.16 28.09 15.84
C GLY A 108 -5.86 28.73 15.34
N PRO A 109 -4.83 28.81 16.19
CA PRO A 109 -3.60 29.49 15.82
C PRO A 109 -2.97 28.78 14.61
N TYR A 110 -2.51 29.57 13.62
CA TYR A 110 -1.68 29.07 12.53
C TYR A 110 -0.32 29.76 12.58
N LYS A 111 0.72 29.02 12.21
CA LYS A 111 2.05 29.59 12.00
C LYS A 111 2.18 30.07 10.56
N LYS A 112 2.38 31.38 10.37
CA LYS A 112 2.39 32.03 9.05
C LYS A 112 3.80 32.04 8.43
N TYR A 113 3.88 31.77 7.15
CA TYR A 113 5.08 31.81 6.33
C TYR A 113 4.84 32.68 5.10
N THR A 114 5.65 33.71 4.91
CA THR A 114 5.61 34.58 3.72
C THR A 114 6.69 34.17 2.75
N LEU A 115 6.35 34.02 1.47
CA LEU A 115 7.33 33.73 0.43
C LEU A 115 8.17 34.97 0.11
N PRO A 116 9.45 34.81 -0.28
CA PRO A 116 10.32 35.94 -0.59
C PRO A 116 9.85 36.71 -1.84
N GLY A 117 9.71 38.02 -1.72
CA GLY A 117 9.32 38.94 -2.80
C GLY A 117 8.02 39.70 -2.50
N GLU A 118 7.94 40.98 -2.93
CA GLU A 118 6.86 41.92 -2.55
C GLU A 118 5.43 41.48 -2.93
N HIS A 119 5.27 40.45 -3.76
CA HIS A 119 3.97 40.00 -4.28
C HIS A 119 3.74 38.49 -4.23
N GLN A 120 4.53 37.72 -3.48
CA GLN A 120 4.46 36.25 -3.60
C GLN A 120 3.43 35.55 -2.72
N GLY A 121 2.67 36.26 -1.88
CA GLY A 121 1.73 35.60 -0.98
C GLY A 121 2.47 34.76 0.09
N GLY A 122 1.77 33.81 0.68
CA GLY A 122 2.31 32.93 1.69
C GLY A 122 1.38 31.78 2.03
N PHE A 123 1.67 31.07 3.10
CA PHE A 123 0.81 30.03 3.64
C PHE A 123 0.83 30.05 5.16
N ALA A 124 -0.11 29.38 5.80
CA ALA A 124 -0.12 29.19 7.24
C ALA A 124 -0.43 27.75 7.61
N LEU A 125 0.27 27.23 8.62
CA LEU A 125 0.23 25.83 9.02
C LEU A 125 -0.36 25.69 10.43
N GLY A 126 -1.35 24.82 10.53
CA GLY A 126 -1.90 24.37 11.80
C GLY A 126 -2.11 22.86 11.75
N TYR A 127 -2.14 22.21 12.91
CA TYR A 127 -2.36 20.77 12.96
C TYR A 127 -3.28 20.42 14.13
N LYS A 128 -3.98 19.31 14.00
CA LYS A 128 -4.81 18.74 15.05
C LYS A 128 -4.34 17.34 15.38
N LYS A 129 -4.23 17.05 16.67
CA LYS A 129 -4.03 15.69 17.17
C LYS A 129 -5.35 14.95 17.04
N GLU A 130 -5.36 13.81 16.36
CA GLU A 130 -6.58 12.99 16.25
C GLU A 130 -6.92 12.35 17.61
N LYS A 131 -8.16 12.54 18.08
CA LYS A 131 -8.65 11.95 19.33
C LYS A 131 -9.34 10.62 19.06
N ILE A 132 -8.61 9.50 19.16
CA ILE A 132 -9.18 8.15 19.34
C ILE A 132 -8.19 7.36 20.22
N GLU A 133 -8.66 6.32 20.92
CA GLU A 133 -7.98 5.44 21.90
C GLU A 133 -6.46 5.24 21.72
N ASN A 134 -5.93 5.20 20.49
CA ASN A 134 -4.50 5.05 20.18
C ASN A 134 -3.99 6.06 19.13
N GLY A 135 -4.27 7.36 19.23
CA GLY A 135 -3.69 8.41 18.34
C GLY A 135 -2.15 8.39 18.20
N ILE A 136 -1.50 7.50 18.95
CA ILE A 136 -0.13 7.06 18.87
C ILE A 136 -0.13 5.52 18.85
N ILE A 137 0.67 4.92 17.97
CA ILE A 137 1.12 3.54 18.11
C ILE A 137 2.51 3.59 18.77
N PRO A 138 2.69 2.97 19.95
CA PRO A 138 3.92 3.09 20.71
C PRO A 138 5.09 2.38 20.01
N TYR A 139 6.29 2.96 20.17
CA TYR A 139 7.52 2.31 19.71
C TYR A 139 7.89 1.16 20.66
N VAL A 140 8.09 -0.04 20.13
CA VAL A 140 8.57 -1.20 20.89
C VAL A 140 9.71 -1.88 20.12
N ASN A 141 10.91 -1.87 20.71
CA ASN A 141 12.04 -2.66 20.24
C ASN A 141 12.66 -3.44 21.41
N ASP A 142 11.86 -4.29 22.04
CA ASP A 142 12.29 -5.19 23.11
C ASP A 142 12.39 -6.62 22.56
N PRO A 143 13.50 -7.35 22.74
CA PRO A 143 13.61 -8.77 22.40
C PRO A 143 12.52 -9.67 22.99
N LYS A 144 12.02 -9.34 24.20
CA LYS A 144 11.04 -10.12 24.97
C LYS A 144 9.58 -9.80 24.66
N LYS A 145 9.34 -8.87 23.75
CA LYS A 145 8.00 -8.47 23.31
C LYS A 145 7.96 -8.47 21.79
N PRO A 146 6.79 -8.66 21.17
CA PRO A 146 6.60 -8.33 19.77
C PRO A 146 7.04 -6.90 19.50
N SER A 147 7.89 -6.69 18.50
CA SER A 147 8.30 -5.35 18.11
C SER A 147 7.15 -4.56 17.50
N GLN A 148 7.24 -3.24 17.51
CA GLN A 148 6.21 -2.35 17.00
C GLN A 148 6.85 -1.03 16.53
N PRO A 149 6.74 -0.64 15.25
CA PRO A 149 7.13 0.70 14.83
C PRO A 149 6.20 1.75 15.45
N TYR A 150 6.77 2.93 15.66
CA TYR A 150 6.05 4.10 16.10
C TYR A 150 5.15 4.65 14.98
N VAL A 151 3.97 5.14 15.33
CA VAL A 151 3.12 5.91 14.41
C VAL A 151 2.38 7.02 15.16
N ARG A 152 2.38 8.23 14.61
CA ARG A 152 1.58 9.36 15.05
C ARG A 152 0.70 9.85 13.92
N LYS A 153 -0.61 9.88 14.14
CA LYS A 153 -1.59 10.44 13.19
C LYS A 153 -1.93 11.89 13.57
N ILE A 154 -1.81 12.80 12.62
CA ILE A 154 -2.28 14.19 12.76
C ILE A 154 -3.10 14.61 11.54
N THR A 155 -4.04 15.52 11.74
CA THR A 155 -4.68 16.26 10.66
C THR A 155 -3.89 17.55 10.45
N LEU A 156 -3.37 17.76 9.25
CA LEU A 156 -2.70 19.01 8.88
C LEU A 156 -3.68 19.93 8.17
N TYR A 157 -3.63 21.21 8.53
CA TYR A 157 -4.40 22.30 7.94
C TYR A 157 -3.43 23.29 7.31
N VAL A 158 -3.49 23.43 5.99
CA VAL A 158 -2.64 24.36 5.25
C VAL A 158 -3.51 25.43 4.61
N LEU A 159 -3.33 26.67 5.05
CA LEU A 159 -4.07 27.82 4.56
C LEU A 159 -3.23 28.58 3.53
N GLY A 160 -3.63 28.57 2.26
CA GLY A 160 -3.03 29.39 1.22
C GLY A 160 -3.43 30.86 1.35
N LEU A 161 -2.45 31.76 1.37
CA LEU A 161 -2.61 33.20 1.56
C LEU A 161 -2.15 33.98 0.32
N PRO A 162 -3.02 34.24 -0.67
CA PRO A 162 -2.68 35.05 -1.84
C PRO A 162 -2.13 36.43 -1.45
N ALA A 163 -1.29 37.04 -2.29
CA ALA A 163 -0.61 38.30 -1.98
C ALA A 163 -1.53 39.41 -1.48
N ARG A 164 -2.74 39.51 -2.06
CA ARG A 164 -3.77 40.48 -1.67
C ARG A 164 -4.29 40.30 -0.24
N THR A 165 -4.23 39.08 0.31
CA THR A 165 -4.62 38.82 1.71
C THR A 165 -3.59 39.30 2.74
N ILE A 166 -2.33 39.53 2.35
CA ILE A 166 -1.26 39.88 3.29
C ILE A 166 -1.46 41.28 3.87
N ASN A 167 -2.04 42.20 3.08
CA ASN A 167 -2.23 43.59 3.49
C ASN A 167 -3.51 43.82 4.31
N GLU A 168 -4.24 42.76 4.69
CA GLU A 168 -5.46 42.71 5.54
C GLU A 168 -6.64 43.64 5.16
N THR A 169 -6.46 44.49 4.17
CA THR A 169 -7.38 45.55 3.75
C THR A 169 -8.30 45.10 2.62
N GLU A 170 -7.92 44.04 1.90
CA GLU A 170 -8.69 43.49 0.79
C GLU A 170 -9.29 42.11 1.10
N LYS A 171 -10.57 41.94 0.75
CA LYS A 171 -11.22 40.62 0.73
C LYS A 171 -10.64 39.81 -0.43
N ALA A 172 -9.63 39.00 -0.15
CA ALA A 172 -9.13 37.99 -1.08
C ALA A 172 -9.52 36.58 -0.62
N ARG A 173 -9.72 35.67 -1.57
CA ARG A 173 -10.16 34.30 -1.27
C ARG A 173 -8.98 33.48 -0.75
N ARG A 174 -9.14 32.89 0.42
CA ARG A 174 -8.19 31.91 0.96
C ARG A 174 -8.66 30.52 0.59
N VAL A 175 -7.71 29.60 0.48
CA VAL A 175 -7.99 28.18 0.25
C VAL A 175 -7.41 27.40 1.42
N LEU A 176 -8.23 26.55 2.02
CA LEU A 176 -7.78 25.61 3.05
C LEU A 176 -7.59 24.25 2.40
N LEU A 177 -6.41 23.68 2.58
CA LEU A 177 -6.09 22.29 2.30
C LEU A 177 -6.07 21.54 3.64
N THR A 178 -6.75 20.41 3.71
CA THR A 178 -6.60 19.46 4.82
C THR A 178 -5.94 18.19 4.33
N SER A 179 -5.11 17.56 5.16
CA SER A 179 -4.55 16.25 4.88
C SER A 179 -4.36 15.43 6.15
N THR A 180 -4.40 14.11 6.00
CA THR A 180 -4.00 13.17 7.06
C THR A 180 -2.50 12.91 6.93
N VAL A 181 -1.73 13.15 8.00
CA VAL A 181 -0.29 12.87 8.03
C VAL A 181 0.01 11.79 9.06
N TYR A 182 0.75 10.76 8.64
CA TYR A 182 1.32 9.74 9.50
C TYR A 182 2.82 9.97 9.64
N ILE A 183 3.27 10.33 10.84
CA ILE A 183 4.69 10.41 11.19
C ILE A 183 5.05 9.09 11.85
N ASN A 184 5.92 8.29 11.24
CA ASN A 184 6.09 6.91 11.65
C ASN A 184 7.51 6.38 11.44
N THR A 185 7.80 5.21 12.04
CA THR A 185 9.05 4.46 11.83
C THR A 185 8.77 3.10 11.19
N VAL A 186 7.71 2.99 10.38
CA VAL A 186 7.46 1.78 9.59
C VAL A 186 8.59 1.67 8.54
N PRO A 187 9.14 0.48 8.25
CA PRO A 187 10.17 0.37 7.23
C PRO A 187 9.66 0.74 5.83
N ALA A 188 10.46 1.50 5.08
CA ALA A 188 10.12 2.03 3.75
C ALA A 188 9.42 1.04 2.78
N PRO A 189 9.82 -0.25 2.70
CA PRO A 189 9.15 -1.23 1.83
C PRO A 189 7.64 -1.36 2.07
N PHE A 190 7.14 -1.06 3.27
CA PHE A 190 5.73 -1.20 3.64
C PHE A 190 4.87 0.07 3.41
N HIS A 191 5.43 1.12 2.80
CA HIS A 191 4.71 2.37 2.50
C HIS A 191 4.02 2.38 1.14
N TYR A 192 4.27 1.33 0.35
CA TYR A 192 3.85 1.22 -1.04
C TYR A 192 2.94 0.02 -1.23
N ALA A 193 2.06 0.10 -2.24
CA ALA A 193 1.37 -1.09 -2.72
C ALA A 193 2.38 -2.10 -3.26
N VAL A 194 3.40 -1.60 -3.97
CA VAL A 194 4.48 -2.39 -4.56
C VAL A 194 5.80 -1.65 -4.38
N SER A 195 6.82 -2.33 -3.85
CA SER A 195 8.16 -1.75 -3.66
C SER A 195 9.26 -2.71 -4.07
N THR A 196 10.12 -2.31 -4.99
CA THR A 196 11.32 -3.11 -5.32
C THR A 196 12.47 -2.18 -5.69
N PRO A 197 13.68 -2.37 -5.17
CA PRO A 197 14.84 -1.62 -5.64
C PRO A 197 15.26 -2.05 -7.06
N GLY A 198 14.85 -3.25 -7.51
CA GLY A 198 15.14 -3.78 -8.84
C GLY A 198 14.05 -3.54 -9.88
N GLU A 199 13.86 -4.49 -10.79
CA GLU A 199 12.86 -4.37 -11.88
C GLU A 199 11.48 -4.86 -11.44
N LEU A 200 10.45 -4.04 -11.66
CA LEU A 200 9.05 -4.43 -11.55
C LEU A 200 8.54 -4.84 -12.94
N ARG A 201 8.24 -6.13 -13.09
CA ARG A 201 7.75 -6.78 -14.31
C ARG A 201 6.24 -6.98 -14.24
N LEU A 202 5.51 -6.23 -15.06
CA LEU A 202 4.05 -6.28 -15.15
C LEU A 202 3.68 -6.96 -16.47
N PHE A 203 3.56 -8.28 -16.41
CA PHE A 203 3.22 -9.10 -17.56
C PHE A 203 1.73 -9.42 -17.54
N GLY A 204 1.03 -8.84 -18.51
CA GLY A 204 -0.41 -8.88 -18.60
C GLY A 204 -1.09 -7.81 -17.74
N GLY A 205 -2.31 -8.11 -17.28
CA GLY A 205 -3.25 -7.07 -16.87
C GLY A 205 -3.43 -6.88 -15.37
N THR A 206 -2.35 -6.70 -14.63
CA THR A 206 -2.38 -6.44 -13.17
C THR A 206 -3.03 -5.09 -12.83
N ASN A 207 -3.78 -5.01 -11.72
CA ASN A 207 -4.22 -3.76 -11.11
C ASN A 207 -3.45 -3.46 -9.82
N ILE A 208 -2.81 -2.30 -9.74
CA ILE A 208 -2.15 -1.78 -8.54
C ILE A 208 -2.85 -0.50 -8.11
N ILE A 209 -3.35 -0.45 -6.88
CA ILE A 209 -4.02 0.72 -6.30
C ILE A 209 -3.21 1.21 -5.10
N GLY A 210 -2.50 2.30 -5.29
CA GLY A 210 -1.57 2.87 -4.34
C GLY A 210 -0.19 3.10 -4.97
N ASN A 211 0.65 3.82 -4.23
CA ASN A 211 1.97 4.20 -4.71
C ASN A 211 2.87 2.99 -4.98
N VAL A 212 3.76 3.15 -5.95
CA VAL A 212 4.74 2.13 -6.36
C VAL A 212 6.14 2.71 -6.27
N ALA A 213 7.08 1.97 -5.70
CA ALA A 213 8.51 2.24 -5.80
C ALA A 213 9.18 1.13 -6.60
N ALA A 214 9.93 1.49 -7.65
CA ALA A 214 10.59 0.51 -8.51
C ALA A 214 11.94 1.04 -9.01
N GLY A 215 12.97 0.22 -9.08
CA GLY A 215 14.20 0.57 -9.78
C GLY A 215 13.96 0.85 -11.25
N SER A 216 13.20 -0.01 -11.92
CA SER A 216 12.68 0.17 -13.28
C SER A 216 11.37 -0.59 -13.47
N ILE A 217 10.60 -0.25 -14.50
CA ILE A 217 9.36 -0.95 -14.85
C ILE A 217 9.46 -1.54 -16.25
N LEU A 218 9.11 -2.82 -16.36
CA LEU A 218 8.95 -3.53 -17.61
C LEU A 218 7.50 -4.00 -17.74
N VAL A 219 6.81 -3.57 -18.80
CA VAL A 219 5.42 -3.98 -19.06
C VAL A 219 5.30 -4.85 -20.29
N SER A 220 4.36 -5.79 -20.30
CA SER A 220 3.95 -6.51 -21.51
C SER A 220 2.44 -6.80 -21.47
N THR A 221 1.82 -6.98 -22.64
CA THR A 221 0.46 -7.52 -22.75
C THR A 221 0.39 -9.03 -22.58
N ASP A 222 1.51 -9.68 -22.86
CA ASP A 222 1.72 -11.10 -22.68
C ASP A 222 1.96 -11.41 -21.20
N TYR A 223 1.63 -12.63 -20.80
CA TYR A 223 1.91 -13.18 -19.50
C TYR A 223 2.44 -14.59 -19.64
N ARG A 224 3.30 -15.05 -18.72
CA ARG A 224 3.75 -16.44 -18.69
C ARG A 224 3.12 -17.23 -17.55
N TYR A 225 2.94 -18.51 -17.76
CA TYR A 225 2.40 -19.45 -16.77
C TYR A 225 3.01 -20.83 -16.94
N LEU A 226 2.98 -21.59 -15.85
CA LEU A 226 3.37 -22.99 -15.85
C LEU A 226 2.13 -23.85 -16.14
N ASP A 227 2.21 -24.69 -17.16
CA ASP A 227 1.18 -25.69 -17.49
C ASP A 227 1.86 -27.04 -17.71
N ASN A 228 1.48 -28.04 -16.92
CA ASN A 228 2.10 -29.36 -16.92
C ASN A 228 3.64 -29.29 -16.89
N ASN A 229 4.19 -28.50 -15.96
CA ASN A 229 5.62 -28.22 -15.80
C ASN A 229 6.33 -27.61 -17.01
N THR A 230 5.59 -27.10 -17.99
CA THR A 230 6.14 -26.41 -19.16
C THR A 230 5.74 -24.94 -19.13
N TRP A 231 6.71 -24.06 -19.30
CA TRP A 231 6.45 -22.63 -19.40
C TRP A 231 5.76 -22.29 -20.71
N LYS A 232 4.65 -21.57 -20.62
CA LYS A 232 3.88 -21.07 -21.75
C LYS A 232 3.65 -19.58 -21.59
N THR A 233 3.61 -18.88 -22.72
CA THR A 233 3.13 -17.50 -22.81
C THR A 233 1.68 -17.52 -23.27
N GLY A 234 0.84 -16.74 -22.62
CA GLY A 234 -0.50 -16.41 -23.11
C GLY A 234 -0.50 -14.98 -23.63
N ASN A 235 -1.05 -14.80 -24.82
CA ASN A 235 -1.48 -13.50 -25.30
C ASN A 235 -3.02 -13.48 -25.24
N ARG A 236 -3.60 -12.32 -25.00
CA ARG A 236 -5.05 -12.17 -25.01
C ARG A 236 -5.65 -12.21 -26.41
N ASP A 237 -4.87 -11.97 -27.45
CA ASP A 237 -5.33 -12.09 -28.83
C ASP A 237 -5.71 -13.53 -29.24
N ASP A 238 -5.41 -14.54 -28.41
CA ASP A 238 -5.79 -15.93 -28.67
C ASP A 238 -7.31 -16.19 -28.63
N SER A 239 -8.14 -15.23 -28.20
CA SER A 239 -9.58 -15.27 -28.46
C SER A 239 -9.87 -14.76 -29.87
N ASN A 240 -9.60 -15.60 -30.87
CA ASN A 240 -10.09 -15.44 -32.22
C ASN A 240 -11.59 -15.06 -32.22
N GLU A 241 -11.93 -14.08 -33.06
CA GLU A 241 -13.15 -14.06 -33.88
C GLU A 241 -14.48 -14.37 -33.18
N LEU A 242 -15.08 -13.44 -32.43
CA LEU A 242 -16.52 -13.60 -32.16
C LEU A 242 -17.42 -12.38 -32.23
N ASP A 243 -16.93 -11.17 -32.53
CA ASP A 243 -17.81 -10.08 -32.95
C ASP A 243 -17.00 -8.93 -33.55
N GLY A 244 -17.06 -8.77 -34.88
CA GLY A 244 -16.27 -7.79 -35.65
C GLY A 244 -16.61 -6.31 -35.43
N LEU A 245 -16.88 -5.87 -34.19
CA LEU A 245 -17.35 -4.52 -33.86
C LEU A 245 -16.70 -3.86 -32.64
N ARG A 246 -15.63 -4.40 -32.04
CA ARG A 246 -15.05 -3.80 -30.83
C ARG A 246 -13.52 -3.75 -30.85
N GLU A 247 -12.98 -2.60 -30.43
CA GLU A 247 -11.55 -2.35 -30.17
C GLU A 247 -10.91 -3.54 -29.43
N PRO A 248 -9.67 -3.95 -29.77
CA PRO A 248 -9.00 -5.07 -29.13
C PRO A 248 -8.87 -4.80 -27.64
N LEU A 249 -9.47 -5.69 -26.86
CA LEU A 249 -9.53 -5.63 -25.41
C LEU A 249 -8.19 -6.05 -24.83
N ARG A 250 -7.33 -5.08 -24.47
CA ARG A 250 -5.90 -5.36 -24.24
C ARG A 250 -5.55 -5.93 -22.86
N ASN A 251 -4.57 -6.82 -22.88
CA ASN A 251 -3.80 -7.44 -21.80
C ASN A 251 -3.08 -6.53 -20.80
N GLN A 252 -3.45 -5.26 -20.60
CA GLN A 252 -2.49 -4.26 -20.10
C GLN A 252 -2.61 -3.98 -18.59
N PRO A 253 -1.49 -3.63 -17.91
CA PRO A 253 -1.50 -3.32 -16.49
C PRO A 253 -2.17 -1.96 -16.22
N TYR A 254 -2.54 -1.74 -14.96
CA TYR A 254 -3.09 -0.49 -14.45
C TYR A 254 -2.44 -0.17 -13.11
N ILE A 255 -2.03 1.09 -12.94
CA ILE A 255 -1.49 1.63 -11.68
C ILE A 255 -2.24 2.91 -11.37
N GLU A 256 -2.80 3.00 -10.16
CA GLU A 256 -3.34 4.22 -9.58
C GLU A 256 -2.40 4.75 -8.49
N GLY A 257 -1.99 6.02 -8.60
CA GLY A 257 -1.08 6.67 -7.66
C GLY A 257 0.21 7.16 -8.33
N THR A 258 1.22 7.42 -7.50
CA THR A 258 2.55 7.83 -7.96
C THR A 258 3.50 6.64 -8.04
N VAL A 259 4.23 6.56 -9.15
CA VAL A 259 5.31 5.64 -9.41
C VAL A 259 6.63 6.38 -9.20
N PHE A 260 7.37 5.98 -8.18
CA PHE A 260 8.70 6.48 -7.86
C PHE A 260 9.74 5.56 -8.47
N LEU A 261 10.41 6.03 -9.51
CA LEU A 261 11.52 5.34 -10.14
C LEU A 261 12.85 5.71 -9.48
N SER A 262 13.83 4.82 -9.53
CA SER A 262 15.22 5.21 -9.29
C SER A 262 15.67 6.32 -10.26
N GLU A 263 16.76 7.01 -9.93
CA GLU A 263 17.29 8.12 -10.75
C GLU A 263 17.53 7.70 -12.22
N GLU A 264 18.11 6.51 -12.42
CA GLU A 264 18.36 5.91 -13.74
C GLU A 264 17.20 5.03 -14.22
N GLY A 265 16.12 4.98 -13.46
CA GLY A 265 14.98 4.11 -13.69
C GLY A 265 14.27 4.41 -15.02
N THR A 266 13.90 3.33 -15.69
CA THR A 266 13.22 3.37 -16.99
C THR A 266 11.85 2.72 -16.93
N VAL A 267 10.95 3.17 -17.80
CA VAL A 267 9.72 2.44 -18.12
C VAL A 267 9.89 1.90 -19.53
N SER A 268 9.71 0.60 -19.69
CA SER A 268 9.89 -0.06 -20.98
C SER A 268 8.75 -1.01 -21.28
N LYS A 269 8.50 -1.20 -22.57
CA LYS A 269 7.51 -2.14 -23.08
C LYS A 269 8.22 -3.30 -23.78
N LEU A 270 7.77 -4.51 -23.48
CA LEU A 270 8.21 -5.74 -24.12
C LEU A 270 7.13 -6.23 -25.08
N ALA A 271 7.53 -6.45 -26.34
CA ALA A 271 6.62 -6.91 -27.38
C ALA A 271 6.14 -8.35 -27.14
N ASN A 272 7.06 -9.26 -26.79
CA ASN A 272 6.75 -10.67 -26.55
C ASN A 272 7.46 -11.21 -25.31
N VAL A 273 6.74 -11.95 -24.46
CA VAL A 273 7.34 -12.65 -23.31
C VAL A 273 7.79 -14.06 -23.73
N LYS A 274 9.00 -14.45 -23.31
CA LYS A 274 9.59 -15.76 -23.64
C LYS A 274 8.93 -16.90 -22.84
N ASN A 275 8.82 -18.08 -23.46
CA ASN A 275 8.38 -19.34 -22.83
C ASN A 275 9.48 -19.97 -21.95
N VAL A 276 10.02 -19.21 -21.00
CA VAL A 276 11.09 -19.66 -20.10
C VAL A 276 10.77 -19.33 -18.65
N GLU A 277 11.40 -20.08 -17.76
CA GLU A 277 11.34 -19.82 -16.32
C GLU A 277 11.84 -18.40 -16.01
N PRO A 278 11.16 -17.66 -15.12
CA PRO A 278 11.65 -16.38 -14.65
C PRO A 278 13.03 -16.43 -14.04
N SER A 279 13.88 -15.50 -14.45
CA SER A 279 15.18 -15.28 -13.86
C SER A 279 15.49 -13.80 -13.71
N ALA A 280 16.31 -13.47 -12.72
CA ALA A 280 16.90 -12.14 -12.60
C ALA A 280 17.77 -11.82 -13.82
N SER A 281 18.40 -12.84 -14.41
CA SER A 281 19.24 -12.73 -15.61
C SER A 281 18.46 -12.70 -16.93
N ASP A 282 17.13 -12.57 -16.91
CA ASP A 282 16.31 -12.54 -18.12
C ASP A 282 16.71 -11.37 -19.01
N ASN A 283 17.22 -11.68 -20.21
CA ASN A 283 17.53 -10.69 -21.22
C ASN A 283 16.34 -10.50 -22.18
N PHE A 284 15.88 -9.25 -22.29
CA PHE A 284 14.75 -8.82 -23.11
C PHE A 284 15.25 -7.98 -24.30
N PRO A 285 15.70 -8.62 -25.41
CA PRO A 285 16.27 -7.90 -26.56
C PRO A 285 15.25 -6.99 -27.27
N ASP A 286 13.96 -7.32 -27.18
CA ASP A 286 12.87 -6.56 -27.81
C ASP A 286 12.24 -5.51 -26.87
N LYS A 287 12.98 -5.10 -25.83
CA LYS A 287 12.57 -4.08 -24.86
C LYS A 287 12.67 -2.69 -25.51
N THR A 288 11.56 -1.96 -25.56
CA THR A 288 11.52 -0.57 -26.03
C THR A 288 11.34 0.37 -24.85
N THR A 289 12.34 1.22 -24.59
CA THR A 289 12.29 2.22 -23.52
C THR A 289 11.47 3.44 -23.92
N ILE A 290 10.61 3.90 -23.02
CA ILE A 290 9.79 5.10 -23.22
C ILE A 290 10.57 6.34 -22.78
N SER A 291 10.84 7.24 -23.72
CA SER A 291 11.69 8.43 -23.49
C SER A 291 10.99 9.54 -22.70
N LEU A 292 9.67 9.68 -22.82
CA LEU A 292 8.87 10.70 -22.16
C LEU A 292 7.86 10.04 -21.21
N LEU A 293 8.00 10.30 -19.91
CA LEU A 293 7.20 9.67 -18.84
C LEU A 293 5.98 10.51 -18.42
N ASN A 294 5.49 11.40 -19.28
CA ASN A 294 4.28 12.17 -19.02
C ASN A 294 3.00 11.38 -19.37
N ARG A 295 1.86 11.78 -18.79
CA ARG A 295 0.56 11.11 -18.97
C ARG A 295 0.17 10.92 -20.46
N THR A 296 0.42 11.92 -21.30
CA THR A 296 0.09 11.87 -22.74
C THR A 296 0.92 10.81 -23.46
N SER A 297 2.23 10.77 -23.20
CA SER A 297 3.15 9.80 -23.78
C SER A 297 2.83 8.37 -23.32
N LEU A 298 2.61 8.15 -22.02
CA LEU A 298 2.24 6.84 -21.48
C LEU A 298 0.93 6.30 -22.08
N LYS A 299 -0.06 7.19 -22.27
CA LYS A 299 -1.32 6.85 -22.93
C LYS A 299 -1.13 6.52 -24.41
N SER A 300 -0.35 7.32 -25.14
CA SER A 300 -0.10 7.11 -26.57
C SER A 300 0.67 5.82 -26.88
N GLN A 301 1.52 5.40 -25.96
CA GLN A 301 2.30 4.15 -26.04
C GLN A 301 1.55 2.96 -25.44
N GLU A 302 0.38 3.21 -24.86
CA GLU A 302 -0.47 2.23 -24.18
C GLU A 302 0.30 1.37 -23.17
N ILE A 303 1.02 2.03 -22.27
CA ILE A 303 1.78 1.37 -21.21
C ILE A 303 0.84 0.87 -20.10
N PHE A 304 -0.19 1.68 -19.80
CA PHE A 304 -1.19 1.42 -18.77
C PHE A 304 -2.60 1.60 -19.34
N THR A 305 -3.60 0.96 -18.70
CA THR A 305 -5.02 1.00 -19.12
C THR A 305 -5.94 1.71 -18.13
N PRO A 306 -5.91 3.05 -18.05
CA PRO A 306 -7.00 3.76 -17.40
C PRO A 306 -8.31 3.58 -18.20
N LYS A 307 -9.45 3.70 -17.53
CA LYS A 307 -10.76 3.85 -18.17
C LYS A 307 -10.79 5.11 -19.03
N ALA A 308 -11.56 5.05 -20.12
CA ALA A 308 -11.87 6.26 -20.87
C ALA A 308 -12.74 7.17 -20.00
N LEU A 309 -12.38 8.45 -19.92
CA LEU A 309 -13.21 9.44 -19.24
C LEU A 309 -14.61 9.45 -19.90
N PRO A 310 -15.70 9.40 -19.14
CA PRO A 310 -17.02 9.44 -19.72
C PRO A 310 -17.24 10.80 -20.41
N THR A 311 -17.91 10.80 -21.56
CA THR A 311 -18.18 12.03 -22.32
C THR A 311 -19.13 13.00 -21.62
N ASP A 312 -19.87 12.54 -20.61
CA ASP A 312 -20.98 13.28 -20.00
C ASP A 312 -20.88 13.42 -18.46
N SER A 313 -19.76 13.05 -17.84
CA SER A 313 -19.78 12.84 -16.39
C SER A 313 -19.34 14.04 -15.56
N SER A 314 -20.31 14.59 -14.83
CA SER A 314 -20.14 15.17 -13.50
C SER A 314 -19.65 14.17 -12.43
N LYS A 315 -19.23 12.95 -12.81
CA LYS A 315 -18.68 11.94 -11.90
C LYS A 315 -17.36 12.47 -11.35
N THR A 316 -17.33 12.64 -10.02
CA THR A 316 -16.22 13.19 -9.25
C THR A 316 -15.18 12.15 -8.84
N GLU A 317 -15.48 10.86 -8.96
CA GLU A 317 -14.58 9.78 -8.53
C GLU A 317 -13.72 9.28 -9.71
N LEU A 318 -12.47 9.74 -9.75
CA LEU A 318 -11.50 9.38 -10.79
C LEU A 318 -10.71 8.09 -10.44
N SER A 319 -10.68 7.74 -9.15
CA SER A 319 -10.06 6.53 -8.61
C SER A 319 -10.75 5.24 -9.03
N ALA A 320 -10.05 4.11 -8.91
CA ALA A 320 -10.65 2.80 -9.01
C ALA A 320 -11.70 2.62 -7.90
N PRO A 321 -12.88 2.05 -8.20
CA PRO A 321 -13.92 1.88 -7.19
C PRO A 321 -13.42 1.02 -6.04
N LYS A 322 -13.53 1.51 -4.80
CA LYS A 322 -13.07 0.81 -3.59
C LYS A 322 -13.67 -0.60 -3.46
N GLU A 323 -14.93 -0.77 -3.86
CA GLU A 323 -15.65 -2.05 -3.83
C GLU A 323 -15.25 -2.98 -4.98
N LYS A 324 -14.81 -2.41 -6.11
CA LYS A 324 -14.49 -3.14 -7.35
C LYS A 324 -13.06 -2.84 -7.84
N PRO A 325 -12.02 -3.11 -7.03
CA PRO A 325 -10.65 -2.69 -7.33
C PRO A 325 -10.02 -3.46 -8.50
N TYR A 326 -10.64 -4.56 -8.92
CA TYR A 326 -10.25 -5.34 -10.10
C TYR A 326 -10.63 -4.67 -11.43
N ILE A 327 -11.38 -3.57 -11.39
CA ILE A 327 -11.67 -2.70 -12.52
C ILE A 327 -10.75 -1.49 -12.44
N PRO A 328 -10.05 -1.09 -13.51
CA PRO A 328 -9.23 0.12 -13.49
C PRO A 328 -10.06 1.37 -13.18
N GLY A 329 -9.42 2.37 -12.59
CA GLY A 329 -9.91 3.75 -12.48
C GLY A 329 -9.67 4.55 -13.77
N TYR A 330 -9.91 5.86 -13.72
CA TYR A 330 -9.79 6.75 -14.87
C TYR A 330 -8.41 7.41 -14.98
N GLU A 331 -7.66 7.47 -13.89
CA GLU A 331 -6.37 8.17 -13.87
C GLU A 331 -5.21 7.25 -14.24
N PRO A 332 -4.33 7.65 -15.19
CA PRO A 332 -3.03 7.02 -15.35
C PRO A 332 -2.08 7.40 -14.21
N PRO A 333 -1.03 6.61 -13.95
CA PRO A 333 -0.08 6.91 -12.89
C PRO A 333 0.69 8.20 -13.17
N LEU A 334 1.09 8.88 -12.09
CA LEU A 334 2.14 9.90 -12.13
C LEU A 334 3.49 9.21 -12.00
N ILE A 335 4.47 9.58 -12.81
CA ILE A 335 5.80 9.00 -12.74
C ILE A 335 6.80 10.08 -12.33
N GLU A 336 7.50 9.80 -11.24
CA GLU A 336 8.53 10.66 -10.66
C GLU A 336 9.83 9.87 -10.59
N ARG A 337 10.95 10.54 -10.85
CA ARG A 337 12.28 9.97 -10.59
C ARG A 337 12.75 10.51 -9.26
N LYS A 338 13.16 9.60 -8.38
CA LYS A 338 13.80 9.96 -7.12
C LYS A 338 15.07 10.74 -7.43
N THR A 339 15.26 11.82 -6.68
CA THR A 339 16.55 12.48 -6.63
C THR A 339 17.55 11.61 -5.85
N LYS A 340 18.86 11.83 -6.06
CA LYS A 340 19.91 11.08 -5.36
C LYS A 340 19.75 11.12 -3.83
N GLU A 341 19.36 12.26 -3.28
CA GLU A 341 19.10 12.45 -1.83
C GLU A 341 17.94 11.59 -1.33
N GLU A 342 16.85 11.47 -2.10
CA GLU A 342 15.70 10.61 -1.75
C GLU A 342 15.99 9.11 -1.92
N LYS A 343 16.97 8.75 -2.76
CA LYS A 343 17.40 7.37 -2.99
C LYS A 343 18.15 6.83 -1.76
N GLU A 344 19.14 7.57 -1.29
CA GLU A 344 19.95 7.19 -0.11
C GLU A 344 19.07 7.03 1.13
N GLU A 345 18.06 7.89 1.33
CA GLU A 345 17.23 7.85 2.54
C GLU A 345 16.20 6.69 2.56
N LYS A 346 15.75 6.21 1.39
CA LYS A 346 14.62 5.26 1.24
C LYS A 346 14.99 3.86 0.76
N GLU A 347 16.15 3.67 0.10
CA GLU A 347 16.56 2.36 -0.44
C GLU A 347 17.65 1.65 0.41
N GLU A 348 18.48 2.37 1.19
CA GLU A 348 19.54 1.75 2.02
C GLU A 348 19.03 0.82 3.15
N LYS A 349 17.72 0.79 3.45
CA LYS A 349 17.17 0.14 4.66
C LYS A 349 16.56 -1.24 4.48
N ALA A 350 16.61 -1.81 3.28
CA ALA A 350 16.23 -3.22 3.11
C ALA A 350 17.18 -4.16 3.87
N ASP A 351 18.45 -3.77 3.99
CA ASP A 351 19.44 -4.49 4.80
C ASP A 351 19.06 -4.47 6.29
N ASP A 352 18.39 -3.41 6.78
CA ASP A 352 17.94 -3.34 8.17
C ASP A 352 16.85 -4.36 8.49
N ILE A 353 15.90 -4.60 7.57
CA ILE A 353 14.89 -5.65 7.77
C ILE A 353 15.58 -7.00 7.84
N SER A 354 16.48 -7.27 6.90
CA SER A 354 17.25 -8.52 6.81
C SER A 354 18.10 -8.77 8.06
N LEU A 355 18.77 -7.72 8.55
CA LEU A 355 19.56 -7.75 9.78
C LEU A 355 18.67 -7.98 11.00
N PHE A 356 17.56 -7.25 11.11
CA PHE A 356 16.58 -7.42 12.17
C PHE A 356 16.03 -8.86 12.20
N VAL A 357 15.72 -9.43 11.04
CA VAL A 357 15.28 -10.83 10.91
C VAL A 357 16.34 -11.76 11.46
N LYS A 358 17.60 -11.61 11.04
CA LYS A 358 18.72 -12.45 11.50
C LYS A 358 18.96 -12.35 13.00
N GLU A 359 18.88 -11.15 13.56
CA GLU A 359 19.02 -10.92 15.01
C GLU A 359 17.89 -11.57 15.80
N ARG A 360 16.65 -11.48 15.31
CA ARG A 360 15.46 -12.01 16.02
C ARG A 360 15.23 -13.50 15.80
N ILE A 361 15.61 -14.06 14.66
CA ILE A 361 15.66 -15.51 14.40
C ILE A 361 16.92 -16.15 15.03
N GLY A 362 17.84 -15.33 15.55
CA GLY A 362 19.08 -15.72 16.22
C GLY A 362 18.91 -16.79 17.31
N ASP A 363 20.04 -17.29 17.83
CA ASP A 363 20.08 -18.48 18.68
C ASP A 363 18.99 -18.46 19.78
N PRO A 364 18.01 -19.39 19.76
CA PRO A 364 16.95 -19.47 20.77
C PRO A 364 17.49 -19.75 22.19
N ASP A 365 18.77 -20.11 22.32
CA ASP A 365 19.47 -20.24 23.61
C ASP A 365 20.14 -18.92 24.05
N SER A 366 19.97 -17.84 23.28
CA SER A 366 20.36 -16.48 23.67
C SER A 366 19.72 -16.08 25.01
N PRO A 367 20.41 -15.32 25.89
CA PRO A 367 19.85 -14.86 27.16
C PRO A 367 18.56 -14.03 27.03
N VAL A 368 18.20 -13.61 25.80
CA VAL A 368 16.88 -13.06 25.45
C VAL A 368 15.73 -14.01 25.84
N TYR A 369 15.94 -15.32 25.78
CA TYR A 369 14.90 -16.35 25.92
C TYR A 369 14.78 -16.94 27.34
N VAL A 370 15.44 -16.34 28.33
CA VAL A 370 15.37 -16.77 29.74
C VAL A 370 13.92 -16.68 30.23
N GLY A 371 13.30 -17.84 30.50
CA GLY A 371 11.91 -17.96 30.95
C GLY A 371 10.92 -18.43 29.88
N ALA A 372 11.38 -18.73 28.66
CA ALA A 372 10.53 -19.30 27.62
C ALA A 372 10.16 -20.76 27.94
N ALA A 373 8.90 -21.13 27.72
CA ALA A 373 8.49 -22.51 27.77
C ALA A 373 9.00 -23.25 26.52
N THR A 374 9.88 -24.22 26.75
CA THR A 374 10.40 -25.08 25.68
C THR A 374 9.52 -26.31 25.55
N ALA A 375 8.87 -26.49 24.40
CA ALA A 375 8.30 -27.76 24.03
C ALA A 375 9.41 -28.61 23.38
N GLY A 376 10.17 -29.32 24.21
CA GLY A 376 11.13 -30.31 23.74
C GLY A 376 10.40 -31.53 23.16
N PHE A 377 10.77 -31.91 21.94
CA PHE A 377 10.31 -33.14 21.32
C PHE A 377 11.51 -34.07 21.13
N GLU A 378 11.51 -35.16 21.90
CA GLU A 378 12.32 -36.33 21.60
C GLU A 378 11.68 -37.00 20.37
N ALA A 379 12.38 -36.99 19.24
CA ALA A 379 12.05 -37.88 18.13
C ALA A 379 12.25 -39.30 18.66
N ALA A 380 11.28 -40.17 18.40
CA ALA A 380 11.44 -41.58 18.71
C ALA A 380 12.73 -42.07 18.02
N SER A 381 13.61 -42.73 18.77
CA SER A 381 14.83 -43.36 18.24
C SER A 381 14.54 -44.57 17.34
N GLU A 382 13.26 -44.91 17.17
CA GLU A 382 12.75 -45.93 16.26
C GLU A 382 11.76 -45.27 15.29
N PRO A 383 11.70 -45.72 14.02
CA PRO A 383 10.65 -45.27 13.10
C PRO A 383 9.28 -45.50 13.76
N LEU A 384 8.51 -44.42 13.95
CA LEU A 384 7.17 -44.46 14.51
C LEU A 384 6.32 -45.46 13.71
N SER A 385 5.97 -46.60 14.31
CA SER A 385 4.95 -47.49 13.75
C SER A 385 3.58 -47.02 14.24
N PHE A 386 2.72 -46.60 13.31
CA PHE A 386 1.39 -46.07 13.62
C PHE A 386 0.42 -47.21 13.96
N GLU A 387 0.12 -47.38 15.24
CA GLU A 387 -1.08 -48.12 15.64
C GLU A 387 -2.31 -47.22 15.42
N GLN A 388 -3.15 -47.67 14.49
CA GLN A 388 -4.55 -47.31 14.23
C GLN A 388 -5.11 -46.12 15.05
N GLY A 389 -4.92 -44.90 14.51
CA GLY A 389 -5.48 -43.65 15.04
C GLY A 389 -4.68 -42.39 14.69
N GLU A 390 -3.40 -42.52 14.38
CA GLU A 390 -2.51 -41.42 13.95
C GLU A 390 -2.03 -41.63 12.50
N GLU A 391 -2.85 -41.30 11.50
CA GLU A 391 -2.58 -41.66 10.10
C GLU A 391 -1.46 -40.87 9.38
N ASP A 392 -0.83 -39.85 9.99
CA ASP A 392 0.13 -38.96 9.28
C ASP A 392 1.52 -38.81 9.94
N GLY A 393 1.82 -39.50 11.03
CA GLY A 393 3.11 -39.33 11.70
C GLY A 393 3.32 -38.05 12.50
N PHE A 394 2.25 -37.28 12.76
CA PHE A 394 2.29 -36.12 13.64
C PHE A 394 1.80 -36.47 15.05
N LYS A 395 2.61 -36.12 16.06
CA LYS A 395 2.22 -36.19 17.48
C LYS A 395 1.45 -34.93 17.88
N ASN A 396 0.22 -35.08 18.38
CA ASN A 396 -0.55 -33.94 18.89
C ASN A 396 0.00 -33.44 20.24
N VAL A 397 0.18 -32.12 20.37
CA VAL A 397 0.86 -31.48 21.52
C VAL A 397 -0.01 -30.46 22.26
N ALA A 398 -1.30 -30.38 21.93
CA ALA A 398 -2.24 -29.40 22.50
C ALA A 398 -2.31 -29.42 24.04
N SER A 399 -2.18 -30.59 24.66
CA SER A 399 -2.23 -30.74 26.12
C SER A 399 -1.09 -30.04 26.85
N LYS A 400 0.12 -29.98 26.24
CA LYS A 400 1.29 -29.28 26.80
C LYS A 400 1.17 -27.75 26.71
N VAL A 401 0.39 -27.26 25.74
CA VAL A 401 0.20 -25.82 25.50
C VAL A 401 -0.73 -25.18 26.54
N ASN A 402 -1.67 -25.94 27.10
CA ASN A 402 -2.63 -25.42 28.08
C ASN A 402 -1.99 -25.09 29.44
N SER A 403 -0.78 -25.58 29.72
CA SER A 403 -0.04 -25.31 30.96
C SER A 403 1.06 -24.25 30.80
N LEU A 404 1.16 -23.58 29.64
CA LEU A 404 2.19 -22.56 29.42
C LEU A 404 1.89 -21.31 30.27
N SER A 405 2.91 -20.82 30.97
CA SER A 405 2.88 -19.59 31.76
C SER A 405 3.68 -18.44 31.13
N SER A 406 4.22 -18.63 29.93
CA SER A 406 5.11 -17.68 29.25
C SER A 406 4.49 -17.16 27.94
N ASP A 407 4.72 -15.88 27.66
CA ASP A 407 4.35 -15.25 26.39
C ASP A 407 5.18 -15.77 25.19
N ILE A 408 6.24 -16.52 25.46
CA ILE A 408 7.16 -17.09 24.47
C ILE A 408 7.04 -18.61 24.45
N LEU A 409 6.86 -19.20 23.27
CA LEU A 409 6.89 -20.64 23.02
C LEU A 409 8.01 -20.98 22.03
N VAL A 410 8.83 -21.97 22.37
CA VAL A 410 9.90 -22.48 21.50
C VAL A 410 9.62 -23.94 21.13
N ILE A 411 9.59 -24.23 19.83
CA ILE A 411 9.43 -25.57 19.23
C ILE A 411 10.74 -25.96 18.55
N ARG A 412 11.34 -27.08 18.99
CA ARG A 412 12.60 -27.60 18.44
C ARG A 412 12.70 -29.12 18.46
N SER A 413 13.47 -29.68 17.52
CA SER A 413 13.82 -31.10 17.47
C SER A 413 15.02 -31.37 18.38
N GLN A 414 14.85 -32.00 19.53
CA GLN A 414 15.97 -32.25 20.47
C GLN A 414 16.85 -33.44 20.07
N THR A 415 16.54 -34.11 18.96
CA THR A 415 17.16 -35.37 18.59
C THR A 415 18.26 -35.15 17.57
N LYS A 416 19.44 -35.66 17.91
CA LYS A 416 20.61 -35.71 17.03
C LYS A 416 20.65 -37.09 16.39
N ASP A 417 20.82 -37.17 15.08
CA ASP A 417 20.96 -38.43 14.37
C ASP A 417 22.32 -39.07 14.76
N PRO A 418 22.31 -40.19 15.52
CA PRO A 418 23.54 -40.83 15.97
C PRO A 418 24.36 -41.42 14.80
N LEU A 419 23.75 -41.65 13.64
CA LEU A 419 24.41 -42.18 12.44
C LEU A 419 25.00 -41.09 11.54
N SER A 420 24.54 -39.85 11.68
CA SER A 420 24.95 -38.71 10.85
C SER A 420 25.83 -37.71 11.62
N ASN A 421 26.83 -38.21 12.36
CA ASN A 421 27.74 -37.38 13.16
C ASN A 421 27.00 -36.41 14.13
N ASN A 422 25.86 -36.82 14.69
CA ASN A 422 24.99 -35.97 15.52
C ASN A 422 24.34 -34.80 14.77
N ALA A 423 24.13 -34.90 13.45
CA ALA A 423 23.36 -33.91 12.70
C ALA A 423 21.94 -33.78 13.28
N PRO A 424 21.38 -32.55 13.38
CA PRO A 424 19.99 -32.39 13.80
C PRO A 424 19.05 -32.99 12.76
N ILE A 425 18.04 -33.74 13.23
CA ILE A 425 17.02 -34.33 12.36
C ILE A 425 16.10 -33.22 11.82
N PRO A 426 15.75 -33.22 10.52
CA PRO A 426 14.77 -32.28 9.96
C PRO A 426 13.48 -32.28 10.77
N LEU A 427 12.97 -31.08 11.06
CA LEU A 427 11.75 -30.88 11.82
C LEU A 427 10.64 -30.45 10.87
N THR A 428 9.47 -31.08 10.97
CA THR A 428 8.23 -30.60 10.34
C THR A 428 7.23 -30.24 11.42
N VAL A 429 6.70 -29.02 11.38
CA VAL A 429 5.70 -28.52 12.35
C VAL A 429 4.44 -28.12 11.61
N ARG A 430 3.31 -28.74 11.96
CA ARG A 430 1.99 -28.38 11.43
C ARG A 430 1.19 -27.60 12.47
N LEU A 431 0.77 -26.39 12.12
CA LEU A 431 0.01 -25.48 12.98
C LEU A 431 -1.43 -25.37 12.46
N THR A 432 -2.39 -25.79 13.28
CA THR A 432 -3.84 -25.72 13.01
C THR A 432 -4.60 -25.33 14.28
N GLY A 433 -5.83 -24.83 14.14
CA GLY A 433 -6.70 -24.45 15.26
C GLY A 433 -6.30 -23.16 16.01
N ASP A 434 -6.98 -22.86 17.11
CA ASP A 434 -6.94 -21.55 17.79
C ASP A 434 -6.32 -21.58 19.20
N ILE A 435 -5.71 -22.69 19.60
CA ILE A 435 -5.23 -22.90 20.99
C ILE A 435 -4.15 -21.90 21.42
N LEU A 436 -3.29 -21.46 20.48
CA LEU A 436 -2.21 -20.52 20.77
C LEU A 436 -2.68 -19.06 20.83
N LYS A 437 -3.87 -18.76 20.29
CA LYS A 437 -4.40 -17.39 20.28
C LYS A 437 -4.52 -16.86 21.70
N ASN A 438 -4.02 -15.66 21.94
CA ASN A 438 -4.00 -14.97 23.24
C ASN A 438 -3.17 -15.62 24.36
N LYS A 439 -2.54 -16.79 24.13
CA LYS A 439 -1.70 -17.46 25.14
C LYS A 439 -0.21 -17.24 24.93
N VAL A 440 0.19 -17.12 23.67
CA VAL A 440 1.58 -16.94 23.26
C VAL A 440 1.62 -15.70 22.37
N LYS A 441 2.58 -14.82 22.62
CA LYS A 441 2.84 -13.60 21.85
C LYS A 441 4.06 -13.75 20.94
N GLN A 442 4.98 -14.66 21.24
CA GLN A 442 6.12 -14.96 20.37
C GLN A 442 6.29 -16.48 20.22
N LEU A 443 6.30 -16.96 18.98
CA LEU A 443 6.47 -18.37 18.65
C LEU A 443 7.78 -18.55 17.86
N TYR A 444 8.68 -19.37 18.38
CA TYR A 444 9.95 -19.69 17.74
C TYR A 444 9.95 -21.14 17.28
N ILE A 445 10.31 -21.37 16.02
CA ILE A 445 10.32 -22.70 15.41
C ILE A 445 11.64 -22.87 14.66
N GLY A 446 12.43 -23.87 15.05
CA GLY A 446 13.72 -24.13 14.42
C GLY A 446 14.42 -25.39 14.94
N PRO A 447 15.57 -25.77 14.36
CA PRO A 447 16.35 -26.90 14.83
C PRO A 447 16.93 -26.65 16.24
N SER A 448 17.14 -27.71 17.02
CA SER A 448 17.77 -27.63 18.35
C SER A 448 19.28 -27.48 18.19
N GLU A 449 19.82 -26.32 18.56
CA GLU A 449 21.25 -25.98 18.60
C GLU A 449 21.98 -25.97 17.24
N GLN A 450 22.67 -24.86 16.95
CA GLN A 450 23.78 -24.88 16.00
C GLN A 450 24.97 -25.61 16.64
N THR A 451 25.01 -26.94 16.57
CA THR A 451 26.30 -27.64 16.74
C THR A 451 27.16 -27.29 15.53
N ASN A 452 27.96 -26.24 15.68
CA ASN A 452 28.87 -25.67 14.67
C ASN A 452 28.17 -25.21 13.37
N PRO A 453 27.88 -23.90 13.19
CA PRO A 453 27.28 -23.40 11.95
C PRO A 453 28.09 -23.73 10.69
N ASN A 454 29.39 -24.02 10.84
CA ASN A 454 30.25 -24.42 9.73
C ASN A 454 30.06 -25.90 9.31
N HIS A 455 29.39 -26.73 10.12
CA HIS A 455 29.26 -28.18 9.85
C HIS A 455 27.90 -28.57 9.26
N TYR A 456 26.82 -27.85 9.62
CA TYR A 456 25.46 -28.12 9.12
C TYR A 456 24.67 -26.84 8.81
N PRO A 457 25.11 -26.00 7.85
CA PRO A 457 24.45 -24.73 7.54
C PRO A 457 23.03 -24.87 6.97
N ASN A 458 22.62 -26.08 6.55
CA ASN A 458 21.46 -26.28 5.68
C ASN A 458 20.28 -27.03 6.31
N VAL A 459 20.31 -27.36 7.61
CA VAL A 459 19.16 -28.05 8.23
C VAL A 459 18.04 -27.03 8.45
N LYS A 460 17.07 -27.01 7.53
CA LYS A 460 15.88 -26.17 7.58
C LYS A 460 14.70 -26.92 8.19
N THR A 461 13.92 -26.22 9.00
CA THR A 461 12.61 -26.71 9.46
C THR A 461 11.56 -26.47 8.36
N THR A 462 10.58 -27.35 8.22
CA THR A 462 9.39 -27.09 7.40
C THR A 462 8.21 -26.79 8.31
N VAL A 463 7.56 -25.65 8.12
CA VAL A 463 6.36 -25.28 8.88
C VAL A 463 5.17 -25.24 7.94
N GLU A 464 4.11 -25.94 8.31
CA GLU A 464 2.84 -25.98 7.60
C GLU A 464 1.77 -25.24 8.43
N MET A 465 1.04 -24.30 7.84
CA MET A 465 -0.04 -23.55 8.51
C MET A 465 -1.35 -23.64 7.72
N GLY A 466 -2.47 -23.85 8.42
CA GLY A 466 -3.78 -23.91 7.77
C GLY A 466 -4.90 -24.34 8.72
N HIS A 467 -6.03 -24.76 8.14
CA HIS A 467 -7.03 -25.57 8.85
C HIS A 467 -6.73 -27.06 8.68
N LEU A 468 -7.27 -27.91 9.55
CA LEU A 468 -6.99 -29.35 9.52
C LEU A 468 -7.33 -30.00 8.18
N GLY A 469 -8.46 -29.61 7.57
CA GLY A 469 -8.91 -30.11 6.27
C GLY A 469 -8.05 -29.74 5.08
N ALA A 470 -7.23 -28.70 5.18
CA ALA A 470 -6.28 -28.33 4.13
C ALA A 470 -5.19 -29.39 3.92
N PHE A 471 -4.96 -30.23 4.94
CA PHE A 471 -3.94 -31.28 4.93
C PHE A 471 -4.53 -32.69 4.91
N LYS A 472 -5.84 -32.82 5.18
CA LYS A 472 -6.54 -34.10 5.30
C LYS A 472 -7.90 -34.02 4.63
N ASP A 473 -8.09 -34.80 3.56
CA ASP A 473 -9.35 -34.88 2.84
C ASP A 473 -10.52 -35.18 3.79
N GLY A 474 -11.54 -34.32 3.78
CA GLY A 474 -12.77 -34.50 4.55
C GLY A 474 -12.72 -34.11 6.03
N ALA A 475 -11.63 -33.52 6.53
CA ALA A 475 -11.55 -33.08 7.93
C ALA A 475 -11.95 -31.60 8.11
N ASP A 476 -13.13 -31.34 8.65
CA ASP A 476 -13.47 -29.98 9.10
C ASP A 476 -12.56 -29.56 10.28
N GLY A 477 -12.12 -28.30 10.29
CA GLY A 477 -11.28 -27.78 11.35
C GLY A 477 -11.20 -26.27 11.37
N LYS A 478 -10.98 -25.70 12.56
CA LYS A 478 -10.72 -24.26 12.68
C LYS A 478 -9.39 -23.91 12.01
N PRO A 479 -9.29 -22.76 11.31
CA PRO A 479 -8.03 -22.26 10.79
C PRO A 479 -7.04 -21.99 11.92
N PHE A 480 -5.74 -22.06 11.61
CA PHE A 480 -4.71 -21.66 12.55
C PHE A 480 -4.88 -20.19 12.95
N ALA A 481 -5.01 -19.91 14.24
CA ALA A 481 -5.21 -18.57 14.76
C ALA A 481 -4.11 -18.14 15.73
N PHE A 482 -3.53 -16.96 15.50
CA PHE A 482 -2.41 -16.45 16.29
C PHE A 482 -2.40 -14.91 16.35
N GLU A 483 -1.98 -14.35 17.48
CA GLU A 483 -1.81 -12.89 17.64
C GLU A 483 -0.46 -12.60 18.31
N GLY A 484 0.50 -12.14 17.53
CA GLY A 484 1.89 -11.97 17.97
C GLY A 484 2.89 -12.12 16.83
N THR A 485 4.11 -12.54 17.16
CA THR A 485 5.20 -12.75 16.19
C THR A 485 5.58 -14.22 16.09
N ILE A 486 5.78 -14.71 14.86
CA ILE A 486 6.27 -16.08 14.60
C ILE A 486 7.65 -15.96 13.95
N TYR A 487 8.62 -16.73 14.43
CA TYR A 487 9.97 -16.80 13.90
C TYR A 487 10.25 -18.23 13.46
N ILE A 488 10.58 -18.41 12.18
CA ILE A 488 10.76 -19.70 11.54
C ILE A 488 12.17 -19.75 10.96
N LYS A 489 12.99 -20.65 11.48
CA LYS A 489 14.30 -20.99 10.90
C LYS A 489 14.15 -22.13 9.91
N GLY A 490 13.69 -21.80 8.71
CA GLY A 490 13.39 -22.77 7.65
C GLY A 490 12.32 -22.25 6.68
N ASN A 491 11.58 -23.17 6.07
CA ASN A 491 10.58 -22.85 5.05
C ASN A 491 9.17 -22.83 5.65
N LEU A 492 8.28 -22.05 5.05
CA LEU A 492 6.88 -21.93 5.43
C LEU A 492 5.97 -22.29 4.26
N ASP A 493 4.99 -23.14 4.52
CA ASP A 493 3.94 -23.54 3.59
C ASP A 493 2.58 -23.24 4.23
N ILE A 494 1.85 -22.29 3.65
CA ILE A 494 0.51 -21.93 4.11
C ILE A 494 -0.50 -22.51 3.13
N VAL A 495 -1.40 -23.34 3.64
CA VAL A 495 -2.45 -24.01 2.85
C VAL A 495 -3.80 -23.75 3.50
N GLY A 496 -4.69 -23.13 2.74
CA GLY A 496 -6.03 -22.79 3.21
C GLY A 496 -6.05 -21.63 4.20
N ASP A 497 -7.15 -21.53 4.93
CA ASP A 497 -7.42 -20.41 5.82
C ASP A 497 -6.54 -20.36 7.07
N ILE A 498 -6.14 -19.13 7.41
CA ILE A 498 -5.49 -18.76 8.67
C ILE A 498 -6.19 -17.54 9.26
N ASN A 499 -5.92 -17.24 10.53
CA ASN A 499 -6.39 -16.04 11.22
C ASN A 499 -5.25 -15.47 12.06
N ILE A 500 -4.33 -14.77 11.41
CA ILE A 500 -3.12 -14.25 12.05
C ILE A 500 -3.16 -12.72 12.08
N LYS A 501 -2.86 -12.17 13.26
CA LYS A 501 -2.61 -10.75 13.49
C LYS A 501 -1.17 -10.57 14.00
N GLY A 502 -0.31 -9.99 13.17
CA GLY A 502 1.10 -9.76 13.48
C GLY A 502 2.04 -10.19 12.35
N THR A 503 3.27 -10.54 12.69
CA THR A 503 4.35 -10.77 11.71
C THR A 503 4.90 -12.18 11.78
N ILE A 504 5.13 -12.79 10.62
CA ILE A 504 5.83 -14.06 10.45
C ILE A 504 7.17 -13.79 9.78
N TYR A 505 8.25 -14.14 10.46
CA TYR A 505 9.61 -14.09 9.97
C TYR A 505 10.05 -15.48 9.54
N VAL A 506 10.56 -15.59 8.32
CA VAL A 506 10.95 -16.86 7.70
C VAL A 506 12.38 -16.76 7.16
N ASP A 507 13.30 -17.51 7.74
CA ASP A 507 14.66 -17.68 7.20
C ASP A 507 14.68 -18.80 6.14
N GLY A 508 13.95 -18.56 5.05
CA GLY A 508 13.75 -19.53 3.97
C GLY A 508 12.65 -19.10 3.02
N ASP A 509 12.15 -20.08 2.25
CA ASP A 509 11.14 -19.84 1.22
C ASP A 509 9.73 -19.92 1.81
N VAL A 510 8.80 -19.16 1.23
CA VAL A 510 7.39 -19.16 1.61
C VAL A 510 6.53 -19.53 0.41
N VAL A 511 5.69 -20.53 0.59
CA VAL A 511 4.65 -20.92 -0.36
C VAL A 511 3.29 -20.62 0.26
N ILE A 512 2.45 -19.89 -0.47
CA ILE A 512 1.11 -19.51 -0.02
C ILE A 512 0.08 -20.03 -1.03
N ARG A 513 -0.84 -20.87 -0.56
CA ARG A 513 -1.87 -21.53 -1.36
C ARG A 513 -3.22 -21.41 -0.66
N GLU A 514 -4.26 -21.09 -1.44
CA GLU A 514 -5.67 -21.15 -0.99
C GLU A 514 -6.04 -20.35 0.28
N ILE A 515 -5.26 -19.34 0.65
CA ILE A 515 -5.48 -18.54 1.87
C ILE A 515 -6.59 -17.47 1.71
N GLU A 516 -7.40 -17.19 2.72
CA GLU A 516 -8.22 -15.96 2.76
C GLU A 516 -7.90 -14.98 3.92
N ASN A 517 -7.06 -15.36 4.90
CA ASN A 517 -6.86 -14.64 6.19
C ASN A 517 -8.18 -14.09 6.76
N VAL A 518 -9.00 -14.99 7.29
CA VAL A 518 -10.43 -14.79 7.58
C VAL A 518 -10.70 -13.61 8.54
N GLY A 519 -9.73 -13.24 9.37
CA GLY A 519 -9.84 -12.13 10.33
C GLY A 519 -9.79 -10.72 9.72
N ASN A 520 -9.30 -10.55 8.48
CA ASN A 520 -9.03 -9.22 7.89
C ASN A 520 -8.15 -8.34 8.80
N GLU A 521 -7.24 -8.99 9.53
CA GLU A 521 -6.27 -8.38 10.42
C GLU A 521 -4.95 -8.11 9.68
N ASN A 522 -4.13 -7.22 10.23
CA ASN A 522 -2.81 -6.91 9.67
C ASN A 522 -1.87 -8.11 9.84
N LEU A 523 -1.51 -8.77 8.73
CA LEU A 523 -0.48 -9.80 8.65
C LEU A 523 0.74 -9.27 7.89
N ALA A 524 1.95 -9.50 8.40
CA ALA A 524 3.17 -9.34 7.61
C ALA A 524 3.88 -10.69 7.50
N ILE A 525 4.41 -10.98 6.32
CA ILE A 525 5.29 -12.13 6.10
C ILE A 525 6.59 -11.57 5.55
N VAL A 526 7.68 -11.81 6.27
CA VAL A 526 9.02 -11.31 5.96
C VAL A 526 9.93 -12.53 5.76
N ALA A 527 10.39 -12.75 4.53
CA ALA A 527 11.16 -13.93 4.14
C ALA A 527 12.56 -13.56 3.65
N SER A 528 13.57 -14.35 4.04
CA SER A 528 14.92 -14.26 3.46
C SER A 528 15.04 -14.98 2.10
N GLY A 529 14.13 -15.92 1.82
CA GLY A 529 14.00 -16.63 0.55
C GLY A 529 12.89 -16.08 -0.34
N LYS A 530 12.48 -16.86 -1.34
CA LYS A 530 11.43 -16.50 -2.30
C LYS A 530 10.04 -16.66 -1.68
N ILE A 531 9.15 -15.73 -1.98
CA ILE A 531 7.71 -15.87 -1.71
C ILE A 531 6.98 -16.22 -3.01
N SER A 532 6.18 -17.28 -3.00
CA SER A 532 5.33 -17.68 -4.11
C SER A 532 3.86 -17.73 -3.68
N LEU A 533 3.01 -17.03 -4.43
CA LEU A 533 1.55 -17.03 -4.24
C LEU A 533 0.88 -17.74 -5.42
N THR A 534 0.27 -18.90 -5.15
CA THR A 534 -0.31 -19.74 -6.21
C THR A 534 -1.68 -20.31 -5.79
N ALA A 535 -2.43 -20.79 -6.78
CA ALA A 535 -3.66 -21.57 -6.60
C ALA A 535 -4.78 -20.96 -5.71
N ARG A 536 -4.82 -19.63 -5.50
CA ARG A 536 -5.95 -18.99 -4.83
C ARG A 536 -7.17 -18.87 -5.75
N ASN A 537 -8.34 -19.24 -5.25
CA ASN A 537 -9.62 -19.04 -5.94
C ASN A 537 -9.61 -19.61 -7.36
N THR A 538 -9.08 -20.82 -7.53
CA THR A 538 -9.03 -21.48 -8.84
C THR A 538 -10.42 -21.89 -9.29
N LYS A 539 -10.70 -21.80 -10.59
CA LYS A 539 -11.97 -22.18 -11.24
C LYS A 539 -12.32 -23.68 -11.17
N GLN A 540 -11.74 -24.45 -10.24
CA GLN A 540 -11.85 -25.91 -10.23
C GLN A 540 -13.20 -26.44 -9.74
N SER A 541 -14.09 -25.61 -9.15
CA SER A 541 -15.49 -26.02 -8.94
C SER A 541 -16.27 -25.88 -10.24
N THR A 542 -17.19 -26.82 -10.46
CA THR A 542 -18.08 -27.02 -11.60
C THR A 542 -19.03 -25.86 -11.96
N ASP A 543 -18.81 -24.66 -11.43
CA ASP A 543 -19.67 -23.51 -11.66
C ASP A 543 -19.30 -22.80 -12.98
N SER A 544 -20.30 -22.26 -13.67
CA SER A 544 -20.09 -21.54 -14.92
C SER A 544 -19.13 -20.35 -14.69
N THR A 545 -18.38 -19.96 -15.73
CA THR A 545 -17.44 -18.81 -15.64
C THR A 545 -18.12 -17.50 -15.19
N GLU A 546 -19.43 -17.37 -15.42
CA GLU A 546 -20.22 -16.20 -14.96
C GLU A 546 -20.41 -16.15 -13.44
N ASP A 547 -20.62 -17.29 -12.78
CA ASP A 547 -20.81 -17.36 -11.32
C ASP A 547 -19.53 -16.98 -10.58
N TYR A 548 -18.38 -17.49 -11.05
CA TYR A 548 -17.06 -17.14 -10.53
C TYR A 548 -16.72 -15.66 -10.63
N LEU A 549 -17.05 -15.03 -11.77
CA LEU A 549 -16.83 -13.60 -11.94
C LEU A 549 -17.78 -12.77 -11.10
N THR A 550 -18.98 -13.28 -10.81
CA THR A 550 -19.93 -12.65 -9.88
C THR A 550 -19.39 -12.71 -8.46
N LYS A 551 -18.79 -13.83 -8.02
CA LYS A 551 -18.09 -13.93 -6.72
C LYS A 551 -16.84 -13.04 -6.64
N TRP A 552 -16.06 -12.95 -7.72
CA TRP A 552 -14.95 -11.99 -7.80
C TRP A 552 -15.41 -10.53 -7.77
N ALA A 553 -16.55 -10.26 -8.40
CA ALA A 553 -17.16 -8.94 -8.47
C ALA A 553 -18.06 -8.58 -7.28
N GLY A 554 -18.32 -9.55 -6.42
CA GLY A 554 -19.22 -9.44 -5.28
C GLY A 554 -18.57 -8.71 -4.11
N ASN A 555 -19.41 -8.32 -3.16
CA ASN A 555 -18.95 -7.81 -1.87
C ASN A 555 -18.28 -8.93 -1.07
N ALA A 556 -17.44 -8.58 -0.10
CA ALA A 556 -16.64 -9.53 0.67
C ALA A 556 -17.44 -10.61 1.42
N ASP A 557 -18.74 -10.39 1.63
CA ASP A 557 -19.63 -11.33 2.32
C ASP A 557 -20.06 -12.51 1.43
N ASP A 558 -20.17 -12.29 0.11
CA ASP A 558 -20.60 -13.30 -0.88
C ASP A 558 -19.51 -13.62 -1.94
N GLY A 559 -18.34 -13.00 -1.82
CA GLY A 559 -17.29 -12.99 -2.83
C GLY A 559 -15.90 -13.39 -2.31
N PHE A 560 -14.90 -13.38 -3.20
CA PHE A 560 -13.53 -13.75 -2.85
C PHE A 560 -12.90 -12.76 -1.87
N ARG A 561 -12.48 -13.27 -0.71
CA ARG A 561 -11.88 -12.42 0.33
C ARG A 561 -10.46 -11.99 -0.05
N PRO A 562 -10.13 -10.70 0.12
CA PRO A 562 -8.76 -10.25 -0.07
C PRO A 562 -7.83 -10.85 0.98
N LEU A 563 -6.65 -11.29 0.55
CA LEU A 563 -5.56 -11.58 1.47
C LEU A 563 -5.08 -10.25 2.05
N SER A 564 -5.43 -10.00 3.32
CA SER A 564 -4.97 -8.80 4.02
C SER A 564 -3.59 -9.07 4.59
N ALA A 565 -2.55 -8.76 3.81
CA ALA A 565 -1.17 -9.04 4.18
C ALA A 565 -0.17 -8.10 3.51
N PHE A 566 0.93 -7.86 4.21
CA PHE A 566 2.16 -7.29 3.67
C PHE A 566 3.17 -8.41 3.44
N LEU A 567 3.68 -8.53 2.22
CA LEU A 567 4.65 -9.56 1.86
C LEU A 567 5.99 -8.89 1.55
N TYR A 568 7.05 -9.32 2.23
CA TYR A 568 8.41 -8.85 2.01
C TYR A 568 9.33 -10.04 1.78
N SER A 569 10.15 -9.96 0.75
CA SER A 569 11.13 -10.98 0.37
C SER A 569 12.51 -10.36 0.17
N GLU A 570 13.58 -10.89 0.77
CA GLU A 570 14.94 -10.45 0.42
C GLU A 570 15.28 -10.82 -1.04
N GLN A 571 14.67 -11.88 -1.57
CA GLN A 571 14.83 -12.33 -2.95
C GLN A 571 13.68 -11.87 -3.86
N SER A 572 13.70 -12.30 -5.12
CA SER A 572 12.61 -12.06 -6.05
C SER A 572 11.29 -12.69 -5.59
N LEU A 573 10.19 -12.06 -5.96
CA LEU A 573 8.84 -12.54 -5.66
C LEU A 573 8.02 -12.58 -6.95
N GLU A 574 7.35 -13.71 -7.13
CA GLU A 574 6.59 -14.04 -8.35
C GLU A 574 5.14 -14.36 -8.00
N ILE A 575 4.21 -13.73 -8.73
CA ILE A 575 2.78 -13.94 -8.56
C ILE A 575 2.17 -14.40 -9.88
N TYR A 576 1.51 -15.56 -9.83
CA TYR A 576 0.79 -16.11 -10.96
C TYR A 576 -0.71 -15.97 -10.71
N SER A 577 -1.36 -15.18 -11.56
CA SER A 577 -2.81 -14.94 -11.57
C SER A 577 -3.39 -15.27 -12.94
N VAL A 578 -2.99 -16.42 -13.46
CA VAL A 578 -3.44 -16.93 -14.75
C VAL A 578 -4.59 -17.90 -14.59
N ASN A 579 -4.54 -18.84 -13.64
CA ASN A 579 -5.67 -19.73 -13.31
C ASN A 579 -6.30 -19.44 -11.94
N SER A 580 -5.75 -18.45 -11.24
CA SER A 580 -6.08 -18.02 -9.89
C SER A 580 -6.56 -16.57 -9.90
N PHE A 581 -7.39 -16.20 -8.92
CA PHE A 581 -7.80 -14.82 -8.65
C PHE A 581 -7.19 -14.37 -7.33
N ASN A 582 -6.26 -13.44 -7.41
CA ASN A 582 -5.51 -12.92 -6.29
C ASN A 582 -5.93 -11.48 -6.00
N ARG A 583 -6.53 -11.26 -4.84
CA ARG A 583 -6.72 -9.91 -4.27
C ARG A 583 -5.88 -9.80 -3.02
N ILE A 584 -5.01 -8.79 -2.96
CA ILE A 584 -4.19 -8.45 -1.79
C ILE A 584 -4.61 -7.07 -1.30
N TYR A 585 -4.87 -6.96 0.00
CA TYR A 585 -5.10 -5.70 0.68
C TYR A 585 -3.95 -5.43 1.65
N GLY A 586 -2.92 -4.74 1.17
CA GLY A 586 -1.62 -4.60 1.82
C GLY A 586 -0.54 -4.14 0.85
N GLY A 587 0.67 -4.65 1.02
CA GLY A 587 1.83 -4.26 0.22
C GLY A 587 2.67 -5.47 -0.17
N ILE A 588 3.39 -5.38 -1.29
CA ILE A 588 4.36 -6.38 -1.70
C ILE A 588 5.70 -5.69 -1.92
N ALA A 589 6.76 -6.24 -1.33
CA ALA A 589 8.08 -5.67 -1.49
C ALA A 589 9.21 -6.67 -1.61
N THR A 590 10.31 -6.24 -2.23
CA THR A 590 11.59 -6.95 -2.20
C THR A 590 12.73 -6.09 -1.66
N GLY A 591 13.76 -6.75 -1.13
CA GLY A 591 14.85 -6.09 -0.41
C GLY A 591 16.12 -5.78 -1.22
N ARG A 592 16.52 -6.63 -2.18
CA ARG A 592 17.84 -6.53 -2.81
C ARG A 592 17.78 -5.89 -4.19
N GLU A 593 18.77 -5.08 -4.56
CA GLU A 593 18.84 -4.44 -5.91
C GLU A 593 18.77 -5.46 -7.06
N GLU A 594 19.33 -6.66 -6.87
CA GLU A 594 19.28 -7.75 -7.86
C GLU A 594 17.95 -8.52 -7.89
N SER A 595 17.08 -8.30 -6.90
CA SER A 595 15.75 -8.91 -6.87
C SER A 595 14.83 -8.26 -7.90
N TYR A 596 13.77 -8.97 -8.27
CA TYR A 596 12.72 -8.42 -9.12
C TYR A 596 11.34 -8.82 -8.58
N LEU A 597 10.35 -8.03 -8.96
CA LEU A 597 8.94 -8.36 -8.74
C LEU A 597 8.31 -8.70 -10.07
N GLU A 598 7.71 -9.88 -10.18
CA GLU A 598 7.05 -10.27 -11.42
C GLU A 598 5.61 -10.71 -11.20
N PHE A 599 4.70 -10.01 -11.89
CA PHE A 599 3.28 -10.30 -11.87
C PHE A 599 2.85 -10.81 -13.24
N ASN A 600 2.44 -12.07 -13.28
CA ASN A 600 1.90 -12.72 -14.48
C ASN A 600 0.39 -12.83 -14.35
N THR A 601 -0.32 -11.94 -15.03
CA THR A 601 -1.75 -11.72 -14.79
C THR A 601 -2.56 -11.77 -16.08
N LYS A 602 -3.61 -12.58 -16.05
CA LYS A 602 -4.65 -12.55 -17.08
C LYS A 602 -5.80 -11.61 -16.65
N ARG A 603 -6.39 -10.89 -17.59
CA ARG A 603 -7.68 -10.21 -17.42
C ARG A 603 -8.81 -11.03 -18.04
N GLU A 604 -9.97 -11.04 -17.39
CA GLU A 604 -11.16 -11.79 -17.82
C GLU A 604 -12.30 -10.86 -18.25
N ARG A 605 -13.11 -11.31 -19.21
CA ARG A 605 -14.30 -10.58 -19.67
C ARG A 605 -15.45 -10.86 -18.70
N THR A 606 -16.05 -9.82 -18.17
CA THR A 606 -17.20 -9.94 -17.26
C THR A 606 -18.50 -9.78 -18.05
N ALA A 607 -19.24 -10.88 -18.28
CA ALA A 607 -20.48 -10.86 -19.05
C ALA A 607 -21.60 -9.98 -18.42
N ARG A 608 -21.56 -9.75 -17.10
CA ARG A 608 -22.63 -9.07 -16.34
C ARG A 608 -22.33 -7.65 -15.83
N ILE A 609 -21.12 -7.09 -16.00
CA ILE A 609 -20.87 -5.67 -15.60
C ILE A 609 -21.63 -4.69 -16.53
N HIS A 610 -22.25 -5.20 -17.60
CA HIS A 610 -23.09 -4.43 -18.51
C HIS A 610 -24.35 -3.80 -17.89
N GLU A 611 -24.76 -4.17 -16.67
CA GLU A 611 -26.08 -3.78 -16.16
C GLU A 611 -26.20 -2.43 -15.43
N SER A 612 -25.13 -1.66 -15.16
CA SER A 612 -25.30 -0.49 -14.28
C SER A 612 -24.39 0.72 -14.46
N ASP A 613 -24.09 1.19 -15.69
CA ASP A 613 -23.94 2.65 -15.97
C ASP A 613 -23.35 2.98 -17.36
N ASP A 614 -22.66 2.03 -18.01
CA ASP A 614 -22.08 2.26 -19.34
C ASP A 614 -22.13 0.98 -20.19
N PRO A 615 -23.13 0.82 -21.07
CA PRO A 615 -23.25 -0.35 -21.95
C PRO A 615 -22.07 -0.50 -22.95
N ASN A 616 -21.24 0.54 -23.11
CA ASN A 616 -20.04 0.51 -23.95
C ASN A 616 -18.76 0.17 -23.15
N SER A 617 -18.85 0.02 -21.84
CA SER A 617 -17.70 -0.28 -20.98
C SER A 617 -17.24 -1.74 -21.12
N ASN A 618 -16.39 -2.03 -22.10
CA ASN A 618 -15.74 -3.34 -22.24
C ASN A 618 -14.54 -3.51 -21.28
N TYR A 619 -14.68 -3.15 -20.00
CA TYR A 619 -13.57 -3.30 -19.06
C TYR A 619 -13.41 -4.74 -18.60
N LEU A 620 -12.16 -5.12 -18.34
CA LEU A 620 -11.77 -6.50 -18.15
C LEU A 620 -11.23 -6.62 -16.75
N ALA A 621 -11.89 -7.46 -15.96
CA ALA A 621 -11.53 -7.67 -14.57
C ALA A 621 -10.13 -8.27 -14.52
N SER A 622 -9.23 -7.61 -13.78
CA SER A 622 -7.93 -8.19 -13.50
C SER A 622 -8.09 -9.42 -12.61
N ARG A 623 -7.32 -10.48 -12.87
CA ARG A 623 -7.17 -11.60 -11.93
C ARG A 623 -6.22 -11.29 -10.78
N PHE A 624 -5.42 -10.23 -10.89
CA PHE A 624 -4.54 -9.79 -9.81
C PHE A 624 -4.79 -8.35 -9.44
N THR A 625 -5.13 -8.11 -8.19
CA THR A 625 -5.31 -6.76 -7.67
C THR A 625 -4.59 -6.63 -6.35
N ILE A 626 -3.74 -5.62 -6.23
CA ILE A 626 -3.19 -5.18 -4.96
C ILE A 626 -3.69 -3.78 -4.66
N GLN A 627 -4.19 -3.60 -3.44
CA GLN A 627 -4.61 -2.31 -2.93
C GLN A 627 -3.88 -2.02 -1.62
N PHE A 628 -3.22 -0.88 -1.55
CA PHE A 628 -2.50 -0.47 -0.37
C PHE A 628 -3.43 -0.36 0.85
N ASN A 629 -3.02 -0.95 1.97
CA ASN A 629 -3.78 -0.95 3.21
C ASN A 629 -3.17 -0.01 4.25
N ARG A 630 -3.74 1.19 4.39
CA ARG A 630 -3.28 2.20 5.35
C ARG A 630 -3.41 1.77 6.81
N LYS A 631 -4.14 0.68 7.11
CA LYS A 631 -4.28 0.16 8.48
C LYS A 631 -2.95 -0.22 9.13
N ILE A 632 -1.87 -0.38 8.37
CA ILE A 632 -0.51 -0.53 8.91
C ILE A 632 -0.08 0.68 9.77
N PHE A 633 -0.65 1.86 9.50
CA PHE A 633 -0.41 3.09 10.26
C PHE A 633 -1.52 3.40 11.28
N GLU A 634 -2.65 2.70 11.22
CA GLU A 634 -3.83 3.00 12.06
C GLU A 634 -4.03 1.98 13.19
N LYS A 635 -3.36 0.82 13.12
CA LYS A 635 -3.48 -0.26 14.10
C LYS A 635 -2.13 -0.90 14.39
N GLU A 636 -1.97 -1.36 15.64
CA GLU A 636 -0.82 -2.17 16.04
C GLU A 636 -0.64 -3.40 15.14
N MET A 637 0.61 -3.69 14.81
CA MET A 637 1.04 -4.80 13.99
C MET A 637 2.21 -5.49 14.69
N TYR A 638 1.87 -6.44 15.56
CA TYR A 638 2.82 -7.12 16.43
C TYR A 638 3.95 -7.78 15.66
N GLY A 639 5.17 -7.44 16.01
CA GLY A 639 6.37 -7.98 15.40
C GLY A 639 6.74 -7.32 14.10
N LEU A 640 6.19 -6.17 13.68
CA LEU A 640 6.74 -5.45 12.53
C LEU A 640 8.10 -4.84 12.93
N PRO A 641 9.13 -4.83 12.06
CA PRO A 641 10.43 -4.25 12.42
C PRO A 641 10.25 -2.75 12.74
N PRO A 642 10.74 -2.27 13.88
CA PRO A 642 10.72 -0.85 14.17
C PRO A 642 11.92 -0.21 13.44
N GLY A 643 11.63 0.63 12.44
CA GLY A 643 12.67 1.39 11.75
C GLY A 643 13.40 2.37 12.67
N ASP A 644 14.57 2.82 12.22
CA ASP A 644 15.45 3.77 12.88
C ASP A 644 15.35 5.19 12.28
N THR A 645 14.53 5.36 11.24
CA THR A 645 14.20 6.66 10.64
C THR A 645 12.73 6.96 10.66
N PHE A 646 12.43 8.26 10.63
CA PHE A 646 11.07 8.75 10.50
C PHE A 646 10.68 8.92 9.04
N PHE A 647 9.45 8.56 8.74
CA PHE A 647 8.79 8.77 7.47
C PHE A 647 7.53 9.60 7.68
N LEU A 648 7.20 10.42 6.67
CA LEU A 648 5.96 11.19 6.60
C LEU A 648 5.12 10.69 5.43
N ASP A 649 4.00 10.04 5.74
CA ASP A 649 3.02 9.63 4.75
C ASP A 649 1.79 10.55 4.80
N ILE A 650 1.48 11.16 3.67
CA ILE A 650 0.41 12.16 3.54
C ILE A 650 -0.70 11.58 2.67
N TYR A 651 -1.92 11.61 3.18
CA TYR A 651 -3.12 11.11 2.51
C TYR A 651 -4.29 12.08 2.66
N ASP A 652 -5.40 11.76 1.99
CA ASP A 652 -6.70 12.45 2.14
C ASP A 652 -6.59 13.96 1.95
N ILE A 653 -5.86 14.36 0.89
CA ILE A 653 -5.68 15.77 0.53
C ILE A 653 -7.00 16.29 -0.02
N GLU A 654 -7.61 17.22 0.71
CA GLU A 654 -8.90 17.83 0.37
C GLU A 654 -8.78 19.35 0.38
N TYR A 655 -9.31 20.00 -0.67
CA TYR A 655 -9.41 21.45 -0.72
C TYR A 655 -10.83 21.88 -0.31
N HIS A 656 -10.91 22.75 0.69
CA HIS A 656 -12.15 23.29 1.20
C HIS A 656 -12.46 24.65 0.55
N GLN A 657 -13.74 24.88 0.32
CA GLN A 657 -14.21 26.11 -0.33
C GLN A 657 -14.07 27.31 0.62
N PRO A 658 -13.88 28.54 0.10
CA PRO A 658 -13.65 29.76 0.90
C PRO A 658 -14.73 30.05 1.96
N SER A 659 -15.97 29.59 1.75
CA SER A 659 -17.07 29.75 2.72
C SER A 659 -16.89 28.92 3.99
N GLN A 660 -16.10 27.86 3.93
CA GLN A 660 -15.75 26.99 5.05
C GLN A 660 -14.46 27.45 5.73
N VAL A 661 -13.74 28.41 5.14
CA VAL A 661 -12.50 28.94 5.70
C VAL A 661 -12.81 30.02 6.74
N PRO A 662 -12.21 29.96 7.95
CA PRO A 662 -12.36 31.00 8.95
C PRO A 662 -12.04 32.40 8.42
N GLN A 663 -12.96 33.35 8.57
CA GLN A 663 -12.72 34.76 8.20
C GLN A 663 -11.73 35.45 9.13
N THR A 664 -11.70 35.05 10.41
CA THR A 664 -10.72 35.48 11.40
C THR A 664 -9.82 34.30 11.72
N VAL A 665 -8.54 34.43 11.39
CA VAL A 665 -7.49 33.46 11.69
C VAL A 665 -6.52 34.14 12.63
N GLU A 666 -6.29 33.55 13.80
CA GLU A 666 -5.24 34.03 14.70
C GLU A 666 -3.89 33.47 14.23
N PHE A 667 -2.91 34.34 14.05
CA PHE A 667 -1.56 33.93 13.72
C PHE A 667 -0.73 33.89 15.00
N ALA A 668 -0.08 32.75 15.26
CA ALA A 668 0.91 32.65 16.32
C ALA A 668 2.12 33.53 15.93
N SER A 669 2.57 34.36 16.87
CA SER A 669 3.76 35.21 16.73
C SER A 669 5.05 34.41 16.70
#